data_AF-A0A1C5XZD0-F1
#
_entry.id   AF-A0A1C5XZD0-F1
#
_cell.length_a   1.000
_cell.length_b   1.000
_cell.length_c   1.000
_cell.angle_alpha   90.00
_cell.angle_beta   90.00
_cell.angle_gamma   90.00
#
_symmetry.space_group_name_H-M   'P 1'
#
loop_
_entity.id
_entity.type
_entity.pdbx_description
1 polymer ?
#
loop_
_entity_poly.entity_id
_entity_poly.type
_entity_poly.pdbx_seq_one_letter_code
_entity_poly.pdbx_strand_id
1 'polypeptide(L)'
;MYDRVQGWMYALEHHTIFAAVKKGFLLVIPIVLTGSFALLIRSFPIPAFQEWLAGFGGGFLLRLMNFIFDSTSGFVSLYLVLGISYYYSDEFAAGNPGLRLMAMTTALACFIASFGGASGSLELESFGTIGVFTAMLCSILATKLFFAMELNVFRKFRSYAAGADIHFRSSMTAILPMAVSVAVFAVCNLLMGTLLHVANLNDLISTLLESLFGNLHGELANGVLFTFLQNLLWIFGIHGGNALDTVAQTVFTGDHTIISKSFLDNFAVIGGSGTTVCLLLALILVSKVKSNRNLVYSAAPLGLFNINEILVFGLPIVLNPVMFLPFILVPVISLIIAYTAVAAGFMPPASQTVTWTTPVFFSGYLATGSWRGMLVQLIILTVGTGIYLPFVKLWEKIQADGSQFMVAELTKCFRNGEEDGADMNYLSRNDSVGMIAKAMAEQLRSDVENEAVPVCYQPQVDDKGRVIGAEALLRWKYKEETVYPPLVISLAREDGCYEALTWCILTAVCRDLSRIREKVGADFQISANIVAEQLNSEKLIRDMIRLATDFDVNHQLVLEVTEETSLVNLPRIGENIELLSEYGIYMAIDDFSMGQTSLKYLRSNRFRYVKLDGSLVRQIVDNARCREIVGSIISLGKNLGFRVVAEWVENEEIRNVLLDLGCTMFQGYLYSPAVPIEELVNFCISYQQTWMKEEKGVIK
;
A
#
# COMPACT_ATOMS: atom_id res chain seq x y z
N MET A 1 9.73 12.62 -21.77
CA MET A 1 10.32 13.18 -20.52
C MET A 1 9.59 12.62 -19.30
N TYR A 2 8.26 12.63 -19.30
CA TYR A 2 7.41 12.03 -18.26
C TYR A 2 7.73 10.54 -17.98
N ASP A 3 7.76 9.69 -19.00
CA ASP A 3 8.04 8.25 -18.83
C ASP A 3 9.47 7.97 -18.33
N ARG A 4 10.44 8.83 -18.68
CA ARG A 4 11.81 8.75 -18.15
C ARG A 4 11.88 9.14 -16.68
N VAL A 5 11.12 10.15 -16.26
CA VAL A 5 11.02 10.55 -14.85
C VAL A 5 10.31 9.47 -14.05
N GLN A 6 9.24 8.85 -14.59
CA GLN A 6 8.57 7.73 -13.95
C GLN A 6 9.49 6.50 -13.81
N GLY A 7 10.20 6.12 -14.87
CA GLY A 7 11.17 5.03 -14.81
C GLY A 7 12.30 5.28 -13.80
N TRP A 8 12.79 6.53 -13.70
CA TRP A 8 13.80 6.91 -12.72
C TRP A 8 13.25 6.93 -11.29
N MET A 9 12.04 7.45 -11.07
CA MET A 9 11.36 7.43 -9.77
C MET A 9 11.10 5.99 -9.30
N TYR A 10 10.63 5.13 -10.20
CA TYR A 10 10.46 3.71 -9.90
C TYR A 10 11.79 3.05 -9.51
N ALA A 11 12.86 3.30 -10.28
CA ALA A 11 14.18 2.76 -9.97
C ALA A 11 14.73 3.24 -8.62
N LEU A 12 14.46 4.50 -8.24
CA LEU A 12 14.81 5.04 -6.92
C LEU A 12 14.00 4.41 -5.79
N GLU A 13 12.67 4.32 -5.94
CA GLU A 13 11.79 3.74 -4.92
C GLU A 13 12.09 2.25 -4.67
N HIS A 14 12.55 1.54 -5.70
CA HIS A 14 12.84 0.10 -5.63
C HIS A 14 14.33 -0.22 -5.44
N HIS A 15 15.19 0.79 -5.31
CA HIS A 15 16.57 0.57 -4.90
C HIS A 15 16.59 0.03 -3.47
N THR A 16 17.36 -1.04 -3.23
CA THR A 16 17.30 -1.81 -1.97
C THR A 16 17.52 -0.96 -0.73
N ILE A 17 18.50 -0.05 -0.76
CA ILE A 17 18.77 0.90 0.32
C ILE A 17 17.56 1.79 0.63
N PHE A 18 16.99 2.46 -0.37
CA PHE A 18 15.87 3.39 -0.17
C PHE A 18 14.61 2.66 0.29
N ALA A 19 14.35 1.48 -0.28
CA ALA A 19 13.27 0.60 0.16
C ALA A 19 13.44 0.17 1.63
N ALA A 20 14.65 -0.22 2.05
CA ALA A 20 14.93 -0.63 3.42
C ALA A 20 14.80 0.53 4.42
N VAL A 21 15.31 1.71 4.06
CA VAL A 21 15.13 2.94 4.87
C VAL A 21 13.64 3.24 5.05
N LYS A 22 12.88 3.28 3.96
CA LYS A 22 11.43 3.54 3.98
C LYS A 22 10.70 2.53 4.86
N LYS A 23 10.95 1.23 4.68
CA LYS A 23 10.34 0.17 5.52
C LYS A 23 10.73 0.30 6.99
N GLY A 24 11.98 0.68 7.28
CA GLY A 24 12.44 0.99 8.63
C GLY A 24 11.66 2.14 9.28
N PHE A 25 11.43 3.24 8.57
CA PHE A 25 10.59 4.34 9.07
C PHE A 25 9.14 3.90 9.31
N LEU A 26 8.55 3.16 8.37
CA LEU A 26 7.18 2.63 8.51
C LEU A 26 7.02 1.76 9.76
N LEU A 27 8.02 0.92 10.07
CA LEU A 27 8.03 0.06 11.26
C LEU A 27 7.97 0.86 12.57
N VAL A 28 8.59 2.04 12.61
CA VAL A 28 8.71 2.87 13.83
C VAL A 28 7.51 3.81 14.00
N ILE A 29 6.65 3.98 12.99
CA ILE A 29 5.46 4.86 13.05
C ILE A 29 4.63 4.66 14.33
N PRO A 30 4.24 3.43 14.74
CA PRO A 30 3.45 3.24 15.96
C PRO A 30 4.14 3.77 17.22
N ILE A 31 5.47 3.64 17.29
CA ILE A 31 6.28 4.14 18.41
C ILE A 31 6.33 5.67 18.38
N VAL A 32 6.63 6.27 17.23
CA VAL A 32 6.65 7.73 17.06
C VAL A 32 5.28 8.34 17.40
N LEU A 33 4.19 7.69 16.97
CA LEU A 33 2.83 8.10 17.28
C LEU A 33 2.55 8.11 18.77
N THR A 34 2.92 7.03 19.46
CA THR A 34 2.74 6.92 20.91
C THR A 34 3.48 8.05 21.64
N GLY A 35 4.71 8.35 21.23
CA GLY A 35 5.48 9.48 21.76
C GLY A 35 4.86 10.83 21.42
N SER A 36 4.36 11.00 20.20
CA SER A 36 3.71 12.23 19.74
C SER A 36 2.43 12.55 20.52
N PHE A 37 1.62 11.54 20.86
CA PHE A 37 0.47 11.72 21.74
C PHE A 37 0.87 12.11 23.17
N ALA A 38 1.90 11.47 23.73
CA ALA A 38 2.42 11.83 25.04
C ALA A 38 2.98 13.28 25.05
N LEU A 39 3.67 13.67 23.98
CA LEU A 39 4.15 15.02 23.76
C LEU A 39 3.02 16.04 23.69
N LEU A 40 1.95 15.74 22.95
CA LEU A 40 0.78 16.60 22.84
C LEU A 40 0.13 16.84 24.20
N ILE A 41 -0.07 15.79 25.00
CA ILE A 41 -0.64 15.92 26.34
C ILE A 41 0.30 16.72 27.24
N ARG A 42 1.60 16.40 27.23
CA ARG A 42 2.61 17.10 28.05
C ARG A 42 2.70 18.59 27.72
N SER A 43 2.62 18.96 26.45
CA SER A 43 2.84 20.33 25.98
C SER A 43 1.57 21.01 25.50
N PHE A 44 0.41 20.54 25.95
CA PHE A 44 -0.87 21.09 25.53
C PHE A 44 -0.94 22.61 25.82
N PRO A 45 -1.30 23.45 24.84
CA PRO A 45 -1.07 24.90 24.88
C PRO A 45 -2.14 25.66 25.68
N ILE A 46 -2.47 25.19 26.88
CA ILE A 46 -3.40 25.85 27.81
C ILE A 46 -2.75 25.91 29.21
N PRO A 47 -2.45 27.10 29.76
CA PRO A 47 -1.81 27.24 31.07
C PRO A 47 -2.56 26.53 32.20
N ALA A 48 -3.89 26.67 32.27
CA ALA A 48 -4.72 26.00 33.27
C ALA A 48 -4.64 24.47 33.19
N PHE A 49 -4.50 23.92 31.98
CA PHE A 49 -4.32 22.49 31.78
C PHE A 49 -2.93 22.04 32.27
N GLN A 50 -1.89 22.85 32.04
CA GLN A 50 -0.53 22.56 32.52
C GLN A 50 -0.44 22.55 34.05
N GLU A 51 -1.07 23.51 34.71
CA GLU A 51 -1.17 23.53 36.17
C GLU A 51 -1.93 22.31 36.71
N TRP A 52 -3.06 21.96 36.09
CA TRP A 52 -3.81 20.75 36.43
C TRP A 52 -2.98 19.48 36.23
N LEU A 53 -2.29 19.35 35.10
CA LEU A 53 -1.47 18.19 34.76
C LEU A 53 -0.31 18.01 35.75
N ALA A 54 0.32 19.11 36.17
CA ALA A 54 1.38 19.11 37.17
C ALA A 54 0.87 18.76 38.59
N GLY A 55 -0.36 19.18 38.94
CA GLY A 55 -0.96 18.90 40.25
C GLY A 55 -1.63 17.53 40.36
N PHE A 56 -2.19 17.01 39.27
CA PHE A 56 -3.00 15.79 39.26
C PHE A 56 -2.21 14.57 39.74
N GLY A 57 -2.72 13.91 40.79
CA GLY A 57 -2.06 12.75 41.40
C GLY A 57 -0.63 13.04 41.87
N GLY A 58 -0.32 14.28 42.28
CA GLY A 58 1.03 14.69 42.67
C GLY A 58 2.01 14.70 41.49
N GLY A 59 1.54 15.08 40.30
CA GLY A 59 2.32 15.10 39.06
C GLY A 59 2.56 13.71 38.45
N PHE A 60 1.82 12.69 38.89
CA PHE A 60 1.94 11.33 38.36
C PHE A 60 1.69 11.30 36.85
N LEU A 61 0.62 11.97 36.38
CA LEU A 61 0.27 11.96 34.96
C LEU A 61 1.34 12.65 34.10
N LEU A 62 1.90 13.78 34.55
CA LEU A 62 3.01 14.43 33.87
C LEU A 62 4.24 13.52 33.80
N ARG A 63 4.61 12.86 34.91
CA ARG A 63 5.72 11.88 34.93
C ARG A 63 5.47 10.70 33.99
N LEU A 64 4.24 10.20 33.95
CA LEU A 64 3.85 9.13 33.04
C LEU A 64 4.00 9.57 31.57
N MET A 65 3.52 10.77 31.21
CA MET A 65 3.66 11.29 29.85
C MET A 65 5.13 11.50 29.47
N ASN A 66 5.96 12.03 30.38
CA ASN A 66 7.41 12.12 30.17
C ASN A 66 8.02 10.74 29.92
N PHE A 67 7.70 9.76 30.77
CA PHE A 67 8.24 8.41 30.66
C PHE A 67 7.85 7.74 29.34
N ILE A 68 6.60 7.91 28.89
CA ILE A 68 6.14 7.41 27.59
C ILE A 68 6.91 8.09 26.46
N PHE A 69 7.05 9.43 26.49
CA PHE A 69 7.79 10.17 25.47
C PHE A 69 9.26 9.76 25.40
N ASP A 70 9.94 9.72 26.54
CA ASP A 70 11.36 9.35 26.65
C ASP A 70 11.59 7.90 26.19
N SER A 71 10.66 6.98 26.53
CA SER A 71 10.74 5.58 26.12
C SER A 71 10.37 5.33 24.66
N THR A 72 9.84 6.32 23.94
CA THR A 72 9.40 6.18 22.54
C THR A 72 10.19 7.11 21.63
N SER A 73 9.82 8.38 21.55
CA SER A 73 10.53 9.40 20.77
C SER A 73 11.97 9.62 21.25
N GLY A 74 12.25 9.43 22.55
CA GLY A 74 13.60 9.51 23.11
C GLY A 74 14.55 8.39 22.67
N PHE A 75 14.04 7.30 22.07
CA PHE A 75 14.84 6.19 21.54
C PHE A 75 14.61 5.92 20.04
N VAL A 76 14.01 6.89 19.33
CA VAL A 76 13.62 6.72 17.92
C VAL A 76 14.77 6.28 17.00
N SER A 77 16.01 6.75 17.24
CA SER A 77 17.13 6.35 16.42
C SER A 77 17.50 4.87 16.62
N LEU A 78 17.39 4.33 17.84
CA LEU A 78 17.62 2.91 18.10
C LEU A 78 16.60 2.04 17.37
N TYR A 79 15.31 2.41 17.45
CA TYR A 79 14.25 1.68 16.74
C TYR A 79 14.47 1.70 15.23
N LEU A 80 14.93 2.82 14.69
CA LEU A 80 15.29 2.92 13.27
C LEU A 80 16.51 2.06 12.92
N VAL A 81 17.54 1.98 13.77
CA VAL A 81 18.67 1.08 13.50
C VAL A 81 18.20 -0.36 13.34
N LEU A 82 17.37 -0.81 14.27
CA LEU A 82 16.82 -2.16 14.25
C LEU A 82 15.97 -2.39 12.98
N GLY A 83 15.04 -1.48 12.68
CA GLY A 83 14.14 -1.60 11.53
C GLY A 83 14.88 -1.59 10.18
N ILE A 84 15.74 -0.59 9.95
CA ILE A 84 16.43 -0.42 8.67
C ILE A 84 17.39 -1.59 8.42
N SER A 85 18.20 -1.99 9.41
CA SER A 85 19.13 -3.11 9.26
C SER A 85 18.42 -4.46 9.06
N TYR A 86 17.27 -4.67 9.70
CA TYR A 86 16.45 -5.88 9.51
C TYR A 86 15.91 -6.01 8.08
N TYR A 87 15.43 -4.92 7.47
CA TYR A 87 14.96 -4.94 6.08
C TYR A 87 16.10 -4.94 5.07
N TYR A 88 17.19 -4.23 5.34
CA TYR A 88 18.35 -4.18 4.44
C TYR A 88 19.12 -5.51 4.40
N SER A 89 19.20 -6.23 5.53
CA SER A 89 19.86 -7.54 5.61
C SER A 89 19.18 -8.62 4.77
N ASP A 90 17.91 -8.45 4.38
CA ASP A 90 17.17 -9.42 3.58
C ASP A 90 17.80 -9.62 2.18
N GLU A 91 18.42 -8.57 1.63
CA GLU A 91 19.16 -8.62 0.36
C GLU A 91 20.29 -9.66 0.38
N PHE A 92 20.91 -9.87 1.55
CA PHE A 92 22.11 -10.70 1.69
C PHE A 92 21.84 -12.02 2.42
N ALA A 93 20.80 -12.09 3.25
CA ALA A 93 20.56 -13.22 4.13
C ALA A 93 19.98 -14.46 3.46
N ALA A 94 19.54 -14.36 2.19
CA ALA A 94 18.96 -15.47 1.41
C ALA A 94 17.86 -16.24 2.18
N GLY A 95 17.00 -15.51 2.90
CA GLY A 95 15.91 -16.08 3.69
C GLY A 95 16.31 -16.66 5.06
N ASN A 96 17.56 -16.49 5.53
CA ASN A 96 17.97 -16.95 6.86
C ASN A 96 17.62 -15.92 7.96
N PRO A 97 16.61 -16.17 8.83
CA PRO A 97 16.20 -15.20 9.85
C PRO A 97 17.26 -14.97 10.94
N GLY A 98 18.07 -15.99 11.25
CA GLY A 98 19.15 -15.85 12.24
C GLY A 98 20.24 -14.89 11.77
N LEU A 99 20.60 -14.94 10.48
CA LEU A 99 21.60 -14.05 9.90
C LEU A 99 21.13 -12.59 9.85
N ARG A 100 19.84 -12.37 9.61
CA ARG A 100 19.20 -11.04 9.69
C ARG A 100 19.26 -10.47 11.10
N LEU A 101 18.94 -11.27 12.11
CA LEU A 101 19.03 -10.87 13.52
C LEU A 101 20.47 -10.52 13.92
N MET A 102 21.46 -11.28 13.46
CA MET A 102 22.87 -11.00 13.76
C MET A 102 23.40 -9.73 13.06
N ALA A 103 22.97 -9.48 11.82
CA ALA A 103 23.28 -8.23 11.13
C ALA A 103 22.65 -7.02 11.85
N MET A 104 21.42 -7.18 12.35
CA MET A 104 20.70 -6.16 13.11
C MET A 104 21.39 -5.83 14.44
N THR A 105 21.80 -6.83 15.22
CA THR A 105 22.54 -6.60 16.49
C THR A 105 23.93 -6.03 16.24
N THR A 106 24.58 -6.39 15.14
CA THR A 106 25.86 -5.79 14.73
C THR A 106 25.69 -4.32 14.38
N ALA A 107 24.66 -3.96 13.61
CA ALA A 107 24.38 -2.56 13.27
C ALA A 107 24.08 -1.71 14.50
N LEU A 108 23.32 -2.25 15.46
CA LEU A 108 23.06 -1.62 16.76
C LEU A 108 24.36 -1.35 17.52
N ALA A 109 25.24 -2.33 17.62
CA ALA A 109 26.53 -2.17 18.30
C ALA A 109 27.43 -1.13 17.62
N CYS A 110 27.45 -1.10 16.28
CA CYS A 110 28.19 -0.09 15.50
C CYS A 110 27.62 1.32 15.70
N PHE A 111 26.30 1.46 15.78
CA PHE A 111 25.63 2.72 16.08
C PHE A 111 26.01 3.22 17.48
N ILE A 112 25.95 2.38 18.51
CA ILE A 112 26.36 2.75 19.88
C ILE A 112 27.85 3.15 19.91
N ALA A 113 28.71 2.42 19.17
CA ALA A 113 30.13 2.76 19.05
C ALA A 113 30.38 4.15 18.44
N SER A 114 29.42 4.68 17.67
CA SER A 114 29.50 6.00 17.02
C SER A 114 29.18 7.18 17.97
N PHE A 115 28.73 6.91 19.20
CA PHE A 115 28.43 7.94 20.22
C PHE A 115 29.35 7.89 21.45
N GLY A 116 30.51 7.20 21.34
CA GLY A 116 31.60 7.34 22.31
C GLY A 116 31.43 6.52 23.60
N GLY A 117 31.70 5.21 23.53
CA GLY A 117 31.85 4.38 24.73
C GLY A 117 33.10 4.66 25.58
N ALA A 118 34.09 5.40 25.06
CA ALA A 118 35.39 5.60 25.72
C ALA A 118 35.50 6.91 26.53
N SER A 119 34.67 7.91 26.24
CA SER A 119 34.69 9.25 26.87
C SER A 119 33.70 9.41 28.03
N GLY A 120 32.84 8.42 28.29
CA GLY A 120 31.77 8.52 29.29
C GLY A 120 30.63 9.48 28.91
N SER A 121 30.57 9.94 27.66
CA SER A 121 29.67 10.99 27.15
C SER A 121 28.43 10.45 26.43
N LEU A 122 27.98 9.23 26.75
CA LEU A 122 26.83 8.61 26.10
C LEU A 122 25.54 9.21 26.67
N GLU A 123 25.13 10.34 26.12
CA GLU A 123 23.91 11.04 26.53
C GLU A 123 22.66 10.36 25.95
N LEU A 124 21.61 10.24 26.77
CA LEU A 124 20.33 9.66 26.34
C LEU A 124 19.74 10.37 25.12
N GLU A 125 19.99 11.68 24.98
CA GLU A 125 19.54 12.48 23.84
C GLU A 125 20.11 12.00 22.50
N SER A 126 21.28 11.37 22.51
CA SER A 126 21.91 10.79 21.31
C SER A 126 21.10 9.63 20.71
N PHE A 127 20.23 8.99 21.50
CA PHE A 127 19.33 7.92 21.06
C PHE A 127 17.98 8.42 20.54
N GLY A 128 17.70 9.70 20.72
CA GLY A 128 16.47 10.33 20.29
C GLY A 128 16.52 10.77 18.83
N THR A 129 15.82 11.85 18.53
CA THR A 129 15.72 12.41 17.16
C THR A 129 17.05 12.92 16.61
N ILE A 130 18.00 13.28 17.48
CA ILE A 130 19.36 13.71 17.12
C ILE A 130 20.12 12.55 16.46
N GLY A 131 19.97 11.32 16.95
CA GLY A 131 20.69 10.15 16.45
C GLY A 131 20.20 9.58 15.12
N VAL A 132 19.07 10.04 14.58
CA VAL A 132 18.37 9.41 13.44
C VAL A 132 19.24 9.28 12.19
N PHE A 133 20.03 10.30 11.86
CA PHE A 133 20.89 10.27 10.68
C PHE A 133 22.05 9.28 10.82
N THR A 134 22.73 9.32 11.97
CA THR A 134 23.76 8.34 12.32
C THR A 134 23.16 6.93 12.33
N ALA A 135 21.92 6.76 12.80
CA ALA A 135 21.22 5.48 12.76
C ALA A 135 21.01 4.97 11.34
N MET A 136 20.56 5.82 10.41
CA MET A 136 20.41 5.46 9.00
C MET A 136 21.74 5.04 8.36
N LEU A 137 22.80 5.83 8.55
CA LEU A 137 24.13 5.52 8.00
C LEU A 137 24.71 4.24 8.59
N CYS A 138 24.67 4.08 9.92
CA CYS A 138 25.15 2.88 10.60
C CYS A 138 24.37 1.64 10.14
N SER A 139 23.05 1.73 9.99
CA SER A 139 22.23 0.60 9.52
C SER A 139 22.67 0.09 8.15
N ILE A 140 23.00 0.99 7.22
CA ILE A 140 23.40 0.60 5.87
C ILE A 140 24.86 0.11 5.86
N LEU A 141 25.77 0.92 6.41
CA LEU A 141 27.21 0.66 6.34
C LEU A 141 27.62 -0.54 7.21
N ALA A 142 27.09 -0.65 8.43
CA ALA A 142 27.43 -1.75 9.33
C ALA A 142 26.84 -3.09 8.84
N THR A 143 25.60 -3.10 8.34
CA THR A 143 25.02 -4.32 7.75
C THR A 143 25.80 -4.76 6.52
N LYS A 144 26.16 -3.82 5.62
CA LYS A 144 26.98 -4.14 4.45
C LYS A 144 28.37 -4.68 4.84
N LEU A 145 29.00 -4.06 5.83
CA LEU A 145 30.30 -4.50 6.36
C LEU A 145 30.20 -5.89 6.99
N PHE A 146 29.18 -6.14 7.79
CA PHE A 146 28.92 -7.45 8.41
C PHE A 146 28.83 -8.55 7.35
N PHE A 147 28.02 -8.37 6.31
CA PHE A 147 27.89 -9.37 5.24
C PHE A 147 29.15 -9.50 4.38
N ALA A 148 29.86 -8.40 4.13
CA ALA A 148 31.16 -8.47 3.44
C ALA A 148 32.16 -9.33 4.23
N MET A 149 32.18 -9.21 5.56
CA MET A 149 33.03 -10.00 6.43
C MET A 149 32.56 -11.46 6.52
N GLU A 150 31.27 -11.70 6.75
CA GLU A 150 30.69 -13.04 6.92
C GLU A 150 30.76 -13.88 5.63
N LEU A 151 30.44 -13.29 4.47
CA LEU A 151 30.33 -14.02 3.20
C LEU A 151 31.67 -14.18 2.46
N ASN A 152 32.56 -13.19 2.55
CA ASN A 152 33.80 -13.17 1.77
C ASN A 152 35.04 -13.51 2.61
N VAL A 153 35.21 -12.85 3.76
CA VAL A 153 36.46 -12.90 4.54
C VAL A 153 36.48 -14.11 5.47
N PHE A 154 35.44 -14.30 6.28
CA PHE A 154 35.41 -15.32 7.32
C PHE A 154 34.74 -16.64 6.90
N ARG A 155 34.30 -16.77 5.64
CA ARG A 155 33.72 -18.01 5.09
C ARG A 155 34.60 -19.25 5.32
N LYS A 156 35.92 -19.09 5.31
CA LYS A 156 36.91 -20.17 5.52
C LYS A 156 37.09 -20.57 6.99
N PHE A 157 36.67 -19.73 7.94
CA PHE A 157 36.82 -19.93 9.38
C PHE A 157 35.54 -20.45 10.04
N ARG A 158 34.56 -20.93 9.24
CA ARG A 158 33.36 -21.58 9.78
C ARG A 158 33.75 -22.81 10.59
N SER A 159 33.71 -22.68 11.91
CA SER A 159 34.00 -23.76 12.84
C SER A 159 33.01 -24.91 12.61
N TYR A 160 33.54 -26.06 12.21
CA TYR A 160 32.77 -27.30 12.04
C TYR A 160 32.65 -28.00 13.39
N ALA A 161 31.84 -27.44 14.30
CA ALA A 161 31.43 -28.15 15.51
C ALA A 161 30.35 -29.17 15.12
N ALA A 162 30.76 -30.40 14.78
CA ALA A 162 29.83 -31.49 14.49
C ALA A 162 29.01 -31.81 15.75
N GLY A 163 27.67 -31.70 15.64
CA GLY A 163 26.73 -32.01 16.73
C GLY A 163 26.21 -30.81 17.53
N ALA A 164 26.63 -29.57 17.23
CA ALA A 164 26.08 -28.37 17.87
C ALA A 164 24.79 -27.90 17.18
N ASP A 165 23.89 -27.29 17.96
CA ASP A 165 22.66 -26.67 17.48
C ASP A 165 22.92 -25.67 16.34
N ILE A 166 22.00 -25.61 15.35
CA ILE A 166 22.14 -24.77 14.15
C ILE A 166 22.22 -23.28 14.51
N HIS A 167 21.49 -22.84 15.54
CA HIS A 167 21.55 -21.46 16.01
C HIS A 167 22.87 -21.18 16.72
N PHE A 168 23.36 -22.10 17.55
CA PHE A 168 24.65 -21.96 18.21
C PHE A 168 25.80 -21.80 17.19
N ARG A 169 25.82 -22.64 16.15
CA ARG A 169 26.83 -22.54 15.09
C ARG A 169 26.79 -21.20 14.37
N SER A 170 25.59 -20.72 14.04
CA SER A 170 25.40 -19.46 13.33
C SER A 170 25.85 -18.25 14.17
N SER A 171 25.57 -18.27 15.48
CA SER A 171 26.07 -17.25 16.41
C SER A 171 27.59 -17.25 16.52
N MET A 172 28.23 -18.41 16.57
CA MET A 172 29.68 -18.52 16.67
C MET A 172 30.40 -17.99 15.43
N THR A 173 29.85 -18.18 14.22
CA THR A 173 30.46 -17.68 12.98
C THR A 173 30.36 -16.16 12.87
N ALA A 174 29.30 -15.55 13.42
CA ALA A 174 29.08 -14.11 13.36
C ALA A 174 29.97 -13.29 14.33
N ILE A 175 30.63 -13.92 15.31
CA ILE A 175 31.46 -13.21 16.31
C ILE A 175 32.54 -12.35 15.65
N LEU A 176 33.31 -12.92 14.73
CA LEU A 176 34.43 -12.21 14.07
C LEU A 176 33.94 -11.07 13.16
N PRO A 177 32.97 -11.29 12.25
CA PRO A 177 32.35 -10.20 11.48
C PRO A 177 31.82 -9.07 12.35
N MET A 178 31.13 -9.40 13.44
CA MET A 178 30.58 -8.41 14.38
C MET A 178 31.69 -7.62 15.07
N ALA A 179 32.70 -8.31 15.62
CA ALA A 179 33.82 -7.67 16.32
C ALA A 179 34.60 -6.70 15.41
N VAL A 180 34.89 -7.13 14.17
CA VAL A 180 35.58 -6.27 13.19
C VAL A 180 34.72 -5.07 12.82
N SER A 181 33.42 -5.28 12.59
CA SER A 181 32.51 -4.18 12.23
C SER A 181 32.45 -3.12 13.33
N VAL A 182 32.27 -3.55 14.58
CA VAL A 182 32.25 -2.63 15.75
C VAL A 182 33.59 -1.91 15.90
N ALA A 183 34.71 -2.63 15.73
CA ALA A 183 36.05 -2.03 15.81
C ALA A 183 36.27 -0.94 14.76
N VAL A 184 35.81 -1.13 13.52
CA VAL A 184 35.91 -0.13 12.45
C VAL A 184 35.15 1.15 12.85
N PHE A 185 33.90 1.03 13.30
CA PHE A 185 33.11 2.20 13.71
C PHE A 185 33.69 2.90 14.93
N ALA A 186 34.15 2.15 15.93
CA ALA A 186 34.81 2.71 17.11
C ALA A 186 36.08 3.48 16.74
N VAL A 187 36.93 2.93 15.86
CA VAL A 187 38.15 3.60 15.38
C VAL A 187 37.79 4.86 14.60
N CYS A 188 36.80 4.82 13.71
CA CYS A 188 36.33 5.99 13.00
C CYS A 188 35.87 7.10 13.96
N ASN A 189 35.11 6.76 15.01
CA ASN A 189 34.66 7.75 15.99
C ASN A 189 35.81 8.36 16.81
N LEU A 190 36.77 7.53 17.24
CA LEU A 190 37.97 8.00 17.95
C LEU A 190 38.85 8.91 17.06
N LEU A 191 38.97 8.59 15.77
CA LEU A 191 39.69 9.43 14.80
C LEU A 191 38.98 10.78 14.60
N MET A 192 37.65 10.83 14.56
CA MET A 192 36.91 12.10 14.50
C MET A 192 37.18 12.97 15.73
N GLY A 193 37.13 12.40 16.94
CA GLY A 193 37.41 13.15 18.17
C GLY A 193 38.84 13.72 18.24
N THR A 194 39.81 12.98 17.71
CA THR A 194 41.22 13.40 17.75
C THR A 194 41.62 14.35 16.62
N LEU A 195 41.09 14.16 15.41
CA LEU A 195 41.46 14.96 14.23
C LEU A 195 40.58 16.19 14.02
N LEU A 196 39.29 16.10 14.35
CA LEU A 196 38.30 17.14 14.08
C LEU A 196 37.83 17.85 15.35
N HIS A 197 38.20 17.36 16.54
CA HIS A 197 37.76 17.88 17.84
C HIS A 197 36.23 17.85 18.04
N VAL A 198 35.57 16.85 17.47
CA VAL A 198 34.12 16.67 17.51
C VAL A 198 33.78 15.36 18.21
N ALA A 199 32.73 15.36 19.04
CA ALA A 199 32.35 14.17 19.82
C ALA A 199 31.75 13.03 18.99
N ASN A 200 30.97 13.35 17.95
CA ASN A 200 30.27 12.40 17.10
C ASN A 200 29.90 13.02 15.73
N LEU A 201 29.30 12.23 14.85
CA LEU A 201 28.93 12.68 13.51
C LEU A 201 27.92 13.84 13.49
N ASN A 202 27.01 13.92 14.46
CA ASN A 202 26.00 14.98 14.49
C ASN A 202 26.63 16.32 14.86
N ASP A 203 27.53 16.31 15.83
CA ASP A 203 28.29 17.49 16.25
C ASP A 203 29.17 18.03 15.09
N LEU A 204 29.68 17.13 14.23
CA LEU A 204 30.42 17.52 13.02
C LEU A 204 29.51 18.28 12.06
N ILE A 205 28.29 17.77 11.84
CA ILE A 205 27.30 18.40 10.96
C ILE A 205 26.89 19.76 11.52
N SER A 206 26.59 19.86 12.81
CA SER A 206 26.20 21.12 13.45
C SER A 206 27.29 22.18 13.34
N THR A 207 28.55 21.82 13.62
CA THR A 207 29.69 22.74 13.51
C THR A 207 29.91 23.21 12.07
N LEU A 208 29.80 22.29 11.09
CA LEU A 208 29.90 22.63 9.67
C LEU A 208 28.78 23.58 9.25
N LEU A 209 27.54 23.33 9.69
CA LEU A 209 26.40 24.19 9.37
C LEU A 209 26.52 25.57 10.01
N GLU A 210 26.97 25.67 11.27
CA GLU A 210 27.20 26.95 11.96
C GLU A 210 28.19 27.84 11.19
N SER A 211 29.27 27.25 10.66
CA SER A 211 30.28 27.97 9.87
C SER A 211 29.71 28.63 8.59
N LEU A 212 28.59 28.13 8.05
CA LEU A 212 27.94 28.71 6.87
C LEU A 212 27.27 30.05 7.17
N PHE A 213 26.83 30.27 8.41
CA PHE A 213 26.13 31.51 8.82
C PHE A 213 27.08 32.66 9.14
N GLY A 214 28.33 32.37 9.52
CA GLY A 214 29.33 33.40 9.86
C GLY A 214 29.73 34.31 8.69
N ASN A 215 29.50 33.88 7.44
CA ASN A 215 29.93 34.60 6.23
C ASN A 215 28.81 35.40 5.54
N LEU A 216 27.57 35.36 6.04
CA LEU A 216 26.44 36.03 5.42
C LEU A 216 26.11 37.34 6.12
N HIS A 217 26.12 38.43 5.35
CA HIS A 217 25.68 39.75 5.82
C HIS A 217 24.20 39.95 5.47
N GLY A 218 23.32 39.87 6.46
CA GLY A 218 21.90 40.24 6.32
C GLY A 218 20.95 39.31 7.05
N GLU A 219 20.06 39.89 7.85
CA GLU A 219 19.08 39.16 8.65
C GLU A 219 18.18 38.24 7.82
N LEU A 220 17.59 38.77 6.74
CA LEU A 220 16.73 37.99 5.84
C LEU A 220 17.49 36.86 5.14
N ALA A 221 18.74 37.09 4.73
CA ALA A 221 19.56 36.07 4.10
C ALA A 221 19.84 34.90 5.06
N ASN A 222 20.14 35.21 6.33
CA ASN A 222 20.31 34.21 7.38
C ASN A 222 19.01 33.45 7.65
N GLY A 223 17.87 34.14 7.72
CA GLY A 223 16.56 33.50 7.90
C GLY A 223 16.18 32.57 6.75
N VAL A 224 16.45 32.97 5.51
CA VAL A 224 16.22 32.14 4.31
C VAL A 224 17.14 30.94 4.28
N LEU A 225 18.45 31.12 4.52
CA LEU A 225 19.40 30.01 4.56
C LEU A 225 19.03 29.02 5.68
N PHE A 226 18.71 29.52 6.86
CA PHE A 226 18.29 28.70 7.99
C PHE A 226 17.05 27.86 7.65
N THR A 227 16.02 28.52 7.12
CA THR A 227 14.77 27.84 6.75
C THR A 227 15.00 26.83 5.63
N PHE A 228 15.84 27.15 4.64
CA PHE A 228 16.22 26.23 3.58
C PHE A 228 16.95 24.99 4.13
N LEU A 229 18.01 25.19 4.92
CA LEU A 229 18.80 24.09 5.50
C LEU A 229 17.95 23.23 6.44
N GLN A 230 17.15 23.84 7.30
CA GLN A 230 16.25 23.13 8.20
C GLN A 230 15.36 22.14 7.44
N ASN A 231 14.72 22.59 6.35
CA ASN A 231 13.82 21.74 5.58
C ASN A 231 14.57 20.76 4.66
N LEU A 232 15.75 21.14 4.16
CA LEU A 232 16.63 20.25 3.40
C LEU A 232 17.10 19.06 4.24
N LEU A 233 17.44 19.28 5.50
CA LEU A 233 17.89 18.23 6.42
C LEU A 233 16.81 17.16 6.64
N TRP A 234 15.53 17.56 6.71
CA TRP A 234 14.40 16.65 6.84
C TRP A 234 14.28 15.65 5.69
N ILE A 235 14.72 16.01 4.48
CA ILE A 235 14.74 15.11 3.31
C ILE A 235 15.75 13.97 3.48
N PHE A 236 16.78 14.16 4.28
CA PHE A 236 17.75 13.12 4.63
C PHE A 236 17.39 12.40 5.94
N GLY A 237 16.20 12.67 6.49
CA GLY A 237 15.78 12.14 7.79
C GLY A 237 16.44 12.83 8.99
N ILE A 238 17.21 13.90 8.78
CA ILE A 238 17.78 14.72 9.86
C ILE A 238 16.69 15.67 10.35
N HIS A 239 16.37 15.65 11.64
CA HIS A 239 15.39 16.55 12.24
C HIS A 239 15.94 17.98 12.29
N GLY A 240 15.83 18.72 11.18
CA GLY A 240 16.54 19.98 10.97
C GLY A 240 16.30 21.05 12.04
N GLY A 241 15.13 21.05 12.68
CA GLY A 241 14.82 21.97 13.79
C GLY A 241 15.69 21.73 15.03
N ASN A 242 16.08 20.48 15.29
CA ASN A 242 16.95 20.13 16.42
C ASN A 242 18.41 20.26 16.02
N ALA A 243 18.76 19.82 14.81
CA ALA A 243 20.13 19.91 14.30
C ALA A 243 20.64 21.36 14.19
N LEU A 244 19.75 22.31 13.90
CA LEU A 244 20.08 23.72 13.80
C LEU A 244 19.66 24.53 15.04
N ASP A 245 19.27 23.90 16.15
CA ASP A 245 18.78 24.66 17.31
C ASP A 245 19.87 25.56 17.91
N THR A 246 21.09 25.03 18.08
CA THR A 246 22.26 25.81 18.51
C THR A 246 22.51 27.00 17.58
N VAL A 247 22.43 26.78 16.26
CA VAL A 247 22.58 27.84 15.26
C VAL A 247 21.46 28.88 15.43
N ALA A 248 20.24 28.45 15.68
CA ALA A 248 19.12 29.37 15.87
C ALA A 248 19.30 30.27 17.09
N GLN A 249 19.81 29.69 18.19
CA GLN A 249 20.11 30.41 19.42
C GLN A 249 21.33 31.34 19.29
N THR A 250 22.31 31.01 18.45
CA THR A 250 23.49 31.86 18.26
C THR A 250 23.26 32.97 17.22
N VAL A 251 22.56 32.69 16.12
CA VAL A 251 22.44 33.61 14.98
C VAL A 251 21.26 34.58 15.12
N PHE A 252 20.17 34.18 15.77
CA PHE A 252 18.93 34.97 15.87
C PHE A 252 18.72 35.61 17.25
N THR A 253 19.81 35.94 17.95
CA THR A 253 19.77 36.62 19.25
C THR A 253 20.08 38.12 19.11
N GLY A 254 19.03 38.95 19.15
CA GLY A 254 19.17 40.41 19.19
C GLY A 254 17.86 41.11 19.53
N ASP A 255 17.92 42.20 20.30
CA ASP A 255 16.73 42.96 20.77
C ASP A 255 15.98 43.69 19.65
N HIS A 256 16.56 43.78 18.46
CA HIS A 256 16.00 44.47 17.29
C HIS A 256 15.95 43.61 16.02
N THR A 257 16.08 42.28 16.15
CA THR A 257 15.87 41.36 15.02
C THR A 257 14.38 41.07 14.85
N ILE A 258 13.90 41.21 13.61
CA ILE A 258 12.58 40.76 13.16
C ILE A 258 12.51 39.22 13.22
N ILE A 259 13.57 38.55 12.77
CA ILE A 259 13.68 37.10 12.70
C ILE A 259 14.25 36.60 14.03
N SER A 260 13.34 36.23 14.93
CA SER A 260 13.62 35.50 16.17
C SER A 260 13.33 34.00 16.01
N LYS A 261 13.75 33.18 16.98
CA LYS A 261 13.34 31.76 17.04
C LYS A 261 11.82 31.61 17.07
N SER A 262 11.13 32.43 17.85
CA SER A 262 9.66 32.47 17.90
C SER A 262 9.04 32.87 16.55
N PHE A 263 9.66 33.80 15.81
CA PHE A 263 9.22 34.16 14.47
C PHE A 263 9.32 32.97 13.50
N LEU A 264 10.44 32.24 13.51
CA LEU A 264 10.66 31.08 12.64
C LEU A 264 9.62 29.99 12.92
N ASP A 265 9.43 29.63 14.19
CA ASP A 265 8.53 28.54 14.58
C ASP A 265 7.05 28.88 14.31
N ASN A 266 6.64 30.13 14.50
CA ASN A 266 5.22 30.53 14.36
C ASN A 266 4.81 30.98 12.95
N PHE A 267 5.76 31.37 12.09
CA PHE A 267 5.45 31.92 10.76
C PHE A 267 6.16 31.21 9.62
N ALA A 268 7.45 30.87 9.75
CA ALA A 268 8.18 30.23 8.66
C ALA A 268 7.84 28.74 8.54
N VAL A 269 7.62 28.06 9.66
CA VAL A 269 7.56 26.59 9.74
C VAL A 269 6.25 26.14 10.42
N ILE A 270 5.11 26.64 9.92
CA ILE A 270 3.77 26.35 10.47
C ILE A 270 3.38 24.89 10.22
N GLY A 271 3.07 24.15 11.27
CA GLY A 271 2.81 22.72 11.17
C GLY A 271 4.04 21.87 11.40
N GLY A 272 5.13 22.41 11.95
CA GLY A 272 6.43 21.74 11.94
C GLY A 272 7.07 21.88 10.56
N SER A 273 7.93 20.94 10.16
CA SER A 273 8.68 21.00 8.90
C SER A 273 7.79 21.17 7.65
N GLY A 274 8.36 21.78 6.61
CA GLY A 274 7.74 21.96 5.30
C GLY A 274 6.51 22.87 5.26
N THR A 275 6.19 23.56 6.37
CA THR A 275 4.88 24.20 6.54
C THR A 275 3.73 23.18 6.29
N THR A 276 3.85 21.98 6.84
CA THR A 276 3.01 20.82 6.44
C THR A 276 1.51 20.99 6.67
N VAL A 277 1.05 21.95 7.48
CA VAL A 277 -0.39 22.29 7.54
C VAL A 277 -0.90 22.72 6.17
N CYS A 278 -0.10 23.44 5.38
CA CYS A 278 -0.46 23.81 4.00
C CYS A 278 -0.61 22.59 3.09
N LEU A 279 0.27 21.58 3.27
CA LEU A 279 0.20 20.30 2.55
C LEU A 279 -1.03 19.49 2.96
N LEU A 280 -1.30 19.40 4.26
CA LEU A 280 -2.48 18.73 4.80
C LEU A 280 -3.76 19.34 4.19
N LEU A 281 -3.86 20.68 4.16
CA LEU A 281 -4.97 21.38 3.51
C LEU A 281 -5.04 21.09 2.01
N ALA A 282 -3.91 21.09 1.30
CA ALA A 282 -3.88 20.79 -0.14
C ALA A 282 -4.37 19.36 -0.44
N LEU A 283 -4.01 18.39 0.39
CA LEU A 283 -4.49 17.01 0.28
C LEU A 283 -5.97 16.89 0.59
N ILE A 284 -6.47 17.53 1.64
CA ILE A 284 -7.91 17.55 1.96
C ILE A 284 -8.73 18.08 0.77
N LEU A 285 -8.23 19.12 0.09
CA LEU A 285 -8.95 19.80 -0.99
C LEU A 285 -8.99 19.00 -2.30
N VAL A 286 -7.97 18.21 -2.59
CA VAL A 286 -7.77 17.66 -3.94
C VAL A 286 -7.56 16.15 -4.00
N SER A 287 -7.10 15.53 -2.92
CA SER A 287 -6.75 14.10 -2.92
C SER A 287 -7.98 13.23 -3.20
N LYS A 288 -7.88 12.40 -4.24
CA LYS A 288 -8.92 11.43 -4.59
C LYS A 288 -8.55 10.00 -4.21
N VAL A 289 -7.27 9.73 -4.01
CA VAL A 289 -6.74 8.40 -3.71
C VAL A 289 -7.12 8.00 -2.28
N LYS A 290 -7.76 6.85 -2.10
CA LYS A 290 -8.26 6.37 -0.80
C LYS A 290 -7.15 6.29 0.27
N SER A 291 -5.97 5.78 -0.11
CA SER A 291 -4.80 5.68 0.79
C SER A 291 -4.36 7.05 1.31
N ASN A 292 -4.25 8.04 0.43
CA ASN A 292 -3.86 9.40 0.79
C ASN A 292 -4.91 10.07 1.69
N ARG A 293 -6.20 9.87 1.41
CA ARG A 293 -7.29 10.37 2.27
C ARG A 293 -7.25 9.77 3.66
N ASN A 294 -7.05 8.46 3.78
CA ASN A 294 -6.93 7.79 5.08
C ASN A 294 -5.76 8.35 5.87
N LEU A 295 -4.62 8.56 5.22
CA LEU A 295 -3.46 9.19 5.86
C LEU A 295 -3.76 10.60 6.36
N VAL A 296 -4.44 11.42 5.56
CA VAL A 296 -4.87 12.76 5.96
C VAL A 296 -5.77 12.72 7.19
N TYR A 297 -6.75 11.81 7.23
CA TYR A 297 -7.63 11.67 8.40
C TYR A 297 -6.87 11.29 9.66
N SER A 298 -5.86 10.42 9.54
CA SER A 298 -4.99 10.05 10.67
C SER A 298 -4.04 11.18 11.08
N ALA A 299 -3.53 11.96 10.13
CA ALA A 299 -2.57 13.04 10.38
C ALA A 299 -3.21 14.31 10.95
N ALA A 300 -4.46 14.61 10.58
CA ALA A 300 -5.08 15.89 10.88
C ALA A 300 -5.15 16.26 12.38
N PRO A 301 -5.52 15.35 13.31
CA PRO A 301 -5.59 15.69 14.73
C PRO A 301 -4.25 16.16 15.31
N LEU A 302 -3.15 15.50 14.93
CA LEU A 302 -1.80 15.87 15.37
C LEU A 302 -1.25 17.08 14.61
N GLY A 303 -1.54 17.17 13.30
CA GLY A 303 -1.12 18.29 12.45
C GLY A 303 -1.68 19.64 12.89
N LEU A 304 -2.87 19.67 13.51
CA LEU A 304 -3.42 20.89 14.12
C LEU A 304 -2.55 21.45 15.25
N PHE A 305 -1.78 20.60 15.93
CA PHE A 305 -0.85 20.96 16.99
C PHE A 305 0.61 20.94 16.50
N ASN A 306 0.83 21.14 15.20
CA ASN A 306 2.15 21.20 14.55
C ASN A 306 2.99 19.92 14.66
N ILE A 307 2.36 18.77 14.96
CA ILE A 307 3.00 17.45 14.97
C ILE A 307 2.75 16.81 13.60
N ASN A 308 3.81 16.54 12.84
CA ASN A 308 3.70 16.24 11.41
C ASN A 308 4.36 14.93 10.97
N GLU A 309 4.83 14.12 11.90
CA GLU A 309 5.54 12.88 11.65
C GLU A 309 4.70 11.89 10.84
N ILE A 310 3.39 11.80 11.10
CA ILE A 310 2.46 10.97 10.33
C ILE A 310 2.51 11.37 8.85
N LEU A 311 2.49 12.67 8.57
CA LEU A 311 2.39 13.16 7.20
C LEU A 311 3.75 13.06 6.49
N VAL A 312 4.84 13.41 7.17
CA VAL A 312 6.20 13.41 6.62
C VAL A 312 6.76 12.01 6.38
N PHE A 313 6.41 11.04 7.23
CA PHE A 313 6.81 9.65 7.04
C PHE A 313 5.77 8.82 6.26
N GLY A 314 4.48 9.11 6.42
CA GLY A 314 3.40 8.39 5.77
C GLY A 314 3.21 8.77 4.30
N LEU A 315 3.32 10.06 3.95
CA LEU A 315 3.68 10.45 2.58
C LEU A 315 5.20 10.37 2.59
N PRO A 316 5.85 9.54 1.77
CA PRO A 316 7.30 9.49 1.72
C PRO A 316 7.83 10.80 1.09
N ILE A 317 7.65 11.95 1.76
CA ILE A 317 8.18 13.25 1.34
C ILE A 317 9.71 13.14 1.29
N VAL A 318 10.26 12.43 2.28
CA VAL A 318 11.63 11.93 2.30
C VAL A 318 11.84 11.12 1.03
N LEU A 319 12.69 11.61 0.12
CA LEU A 319 13.07 11.03 -1.17
C LEU A 319 12.05 11.16 -2.32
N ASN A 320 10.92 11.84 -2.14
CA ASN A 320 9.99 12.10 -3.24
C ASN A 320 10.40 13.37 -4.00
N PRO A 321 10.88 13.27 -5.26
CA PRO A 321 11.41 14.40 -6.00
C PRO A 321 10.34 15.45 -6.35
N VAL A 322 9.06 15.05 -6.38
CA VAL A 322 7.95 15.96 -6.67
C VAL A 322 7.63 16.80 -5.43
N MET A 323 7.54 16.17 -4.27
CA MET A 323 7.17 16.84 -3.01
C MET A 323 8.35 17.58 -2.37
N PHE A 324 9.59 17.22 -2.71
CA PHE A 324 10.81 17.88 -2.27
C PHE A 324 10.79 19.40 -2.51
N LEU A 325 10.38 19.82 -3.71
CA LEU A 325 10.42 21.23 -4.10
C LEU A 325 9.47 22.10 -3.27
N PRO A 326 8.16 21.83 -3.17
CA PRO A 326 7.26 22.63 -2.35
C PRO A 326 7.58 22.51 -0.85
N PHE A 327 8.13 21.37 -0.40
CA PHE A 327 8.53 21.19 1.01
C PHE A 327 9.64 22.14 1.46
N ILE A 328 10.56 22.51 0.56
CA ILE A 328 11.58 23.53 0.85
C ILE A 328 11.06 24.93 0.54
N LEU A 329 10.34 25.09 -0.58
CA LEU A 329 9.95 26.39 -1.11
C LEU A 329 8.89 27.08 -0.25
N VAL A 330 7.89 26.35 0.24
CA VAL A 330 6.78 26.95 1.00
C VAL A 330 7.27 27.60 2.30
N PRO A 331 8.08 26.95 3.16
CA PRO A 331 8.64 27.60 4.35
C PRO A 331 9.41 28.89 4.07
N VAL A 332 10.21 28.91 3.01
CA VAL A 332 10.96 30.11 2.60
C VAL A 332 10.03 31.24 2.19
N ILE A 333 8.96 30.92 1.46
CA ILE A 333 7.94 31.90 1.08
C ILE A 333 7.16 32.39 2.32
N SER A 334 6.82 31.48 3.24
CA SER A 334 6.17 31.81 4.52
C SER A 334 7.01 32.81 5.33
N LEU A 335 8.32 32.57 5.44
CA LEU A 335 9.28 33.48 6.07
C LEU A 335 9.28 34.85 5.38
N ILE A 336 9.37 34.91 4.06
CA ILE A 336 9.42 36.17 3.30
C ILE A 336 8.12 36.97 3.48
N ILE A 337 6.97 36.31 3.44
CA ILE A 337 5.65 36.95 3.67
C ILE A 337 5.62 37.58 5.06
N ALA A 338 5.97 36.81 6.10
CA ALA A 338 5.97 37.30 7.47
C ALA A 338 6.99 38.42 7.69
N TYR A 339 8.19 38.29 7.12
CA TYR A 339 9.25 39.29 7.24
C TYR A 339 8.82 40.61 6.61
N THR A 340 8.26 40.54 5.40
CA THR A 340 7.74 41.72 4.70
C THR A 340 6.60 42.38 5.48
N ALA A 341 5.73 41.60 6.12
CA ALA A 341 4.65 42.13 6.94
C ALA A 341 5.17 42.89 8.18
N VAL A 342 6.26 42.42 8.81
CA VAL A 342 6.89 43.16 9.92
C VAL A 342 7.66 44.38 9.41
N ALA A 343 8.47 44.21 8.37
CA ALA A 343 9.28 45.28 7.79
C ALA A 343 8.42 46.43 7.24
N ALA A 344 7.23 46.14 6.70
CA ALA A 344 6.26 47.14 6.25
C ALA A 344 5.45 47.78 7.40
N GLY A 345 5.67 47.39 8.65
CA GLY A 345 4.91 47.87 9.81
C GLY A 345 3.46 47.37 9.89
N PHE A 346 3.09 46.38 9.08
CA PHE A 346 1.76 45.78 9.14
C PHE A 346 1.62 44.91 10.39
N MET A 347 2.56 44.01 10.64
CA MET A 347 2.56 43.07 11.76
C MET A 347 3.62 43.46 12.81
N PRO A 348 3.29 43.49 14.12
CA PRO A 348 4.32 43.63 15.16
C PRO A 348 5.32 42.47 15.14
N PRO A 349 6.58 42.67 15.57
CA PRO A 349 7.54 41.57 15.68
C PRO A 349 7.06 40.51 16.68
N ALA A 350 7.45 39.25 16.45
CA ALA A 350 7.10 38.12 17.31
C ALA A 350 7.95 38.13 18.60
N SER A 351 7.53 38.94 19.59
CA SER A 351 8.28 39.19 20.82
C SER A 351 7.98 38.19 21.94
N GLN A 352 6.88 37.44 21.86
CA GLN A 352 6.51 36.45 22.87
C GLN A 352 6.92 35.04 22.43
N THR A 353 7.48 34.27 23.37
CA THR A 353 7.73 32.85 23.17
C THR A 353 6.41 32.10 23.27
N VAL A 354 6.06 31.37 22.22
CA VAL A 354 4.86 30.53 22.15
C VAL A 354 5.29 29.08 22.08
N THR A 355 4.60 28.21 22.81
CA THR A 355 4.82 26.77 22.69
C THR A 355 4.52 26.34 21.25
N TRP A 356 5.46 25.66 20.60
CA TRP A 356 5.36 25.27 19.19
C TRP A 356 4.17 24.34 18.88
N THR A 357 3.58 23.68 19.87
CA THR A 357 2.34 22.88 19.72
C THR A 357 1.07 23.72 19.64
N THR A 358 1.16 25.05 19.78
CA THR A 358 0.02 25.95 19.71
C THR A 358 -0.56 25.96 18.29
N PRO A 359 -1.86 25.65 18.10
CA PRO A 359 -2.46 25.67 16.78
C PRO A 359 -2.30 26.99 16.05
N VAL A 360 -2.27 26.91 14.72
CA VAL A 360 -2.24 28.07 13.83
C VAL A 360 -3.39 29.04 14.16
N PHE A 361 -3.18 30.32 13.88
CA PHE A 361 -3.98 31.49 14.29
C PHE A 361 -3.81 31.89 15.76
N PHE A 362 -3.94 30.94 16.69
CA PHE A 362 -3.68 31.22 18.11
C PHE A 362 -2.20 31.54 18.33
N SER A 363 -1.32 30.77 17.70
CA SER A 363 0.12 30.99 17.79
C SER A 363 0.54 32.35 17.23
N GLY A 364 -0.01 32.78 16.09
CA GLY A 364 0.28 34.09 15.50
C GLY A 364 -0.23 35.26 16.34
N TYR A 365 -1.40 35.10 16.97
CA TYR A 365 -1.93 36.08 17.91
C TYR A 365 -1.05 36.19 19.17
N LEU A 366 -0.71 35.07 19.79
CA LEU A 366 0.09 35.06 21.02
C LEU A 366 1.53 35.55 20.78
N ALA A 367 2.16 35.15 19.68
CA ALA A 367 3.54 35.52 19.37
C ALA A 367 3.69 37.04 19.14
N THR A 368 2.69 37.67 18.53
CA THR A 368 2.73 39.11 18.15
C THR A 368 1.91 40.02 19.08
N GLY A 369 1.07 39.44 19.95
CA GLY A 369 0.07 40.18 20.73
C GLY A 369 -1.01 40.86 19.86
N SER A 370 -1.15 40.47 18.59
CA SER A 370 -2.00 41.17 17.62
C SER A 370 -2.76 40.22 16.70
N TRP A 371 -4.01 40.55 16.40
CA TRP A 371 -4.82 39.86 15.39
C TRP A 371 -4.20 39.91 13.98
N ARG A 372 -3.30 40.87 13.73
CA ARG A 372 -2.58 40.96 12.46
C ARG A 372 -1.64 39.77 12.25
N GLY A 373 -1.11 39.17 13.32
CA GLY A 373 -0.36 37.90 13.24
C GLY A 373 -1.21 36.74 12.73
N MET A 374 -2.46 36.64 13.19
CA MET A 374 -3.42 35.66 12.66
C MET A 374 -3.71 35.88 11.17
N LEU A 375 -3.87 37.13 10.72
CA LEU A 375 -4.07 37.42 9.29
C LEU A 375 -2.87 37.02 8.45
N VAL A 376 -1.64 37.31 8.90
CA VAL A 376 -0.43 36.90 8.18
C VAL A 376 -0.36 35.37 8.08
N GLN A 377 -0.68 34.64 9.15
CA GLN A 377 -0.77 33.17 9.09
C GLN A 377 -1.84 32.70 8.10
N LEU A 378 -3.00 33.37 8.00
CA LEU A 378 -4.02 33.05 6.99
C LEU A 378 -3.52 33.24 5.56
N ILE A 379 -2.78 34.34 5.30
CA ILE A 379 -2.16 34.58 3.99
C ILE A 379 -1.14 33.48 3.69
N ILE A 380 -0.28 33.13 4.64
CA ILE A 380 0.70 32.06 4.51
C ILE A 380 0.03 30.73 4.18
N LEU A 381 -1.03 30.35 4.91
CA LEU A 381 -1.79 29.13 4.65
C LEU A 381 -2.39 29.14 3.24
N THR A 382 -2.98 30.25 2.83
CA THR A 382 -3.60 30.38 1.50
C THR A 382 -2.57 30.24 0.38
N VAL A 383 -1.46 30.97 0.47
CA VAL A 383 -0.38 30.94 -0.53
C VAL A 383 0.33 29.59 -0.51
N GLY A 384 0.69 29.08 0.66
CA GLY A 384 1.38 27.80 0.83
C GLY A 384 0.54 26.63 0.33
N THR A 385 -0.75 26.56 0.67
CA THR A 385 -1.66 25.56 0.11
C THR A 385 -1.76 25.71 -1.40
N GLY A 386 -1.89 26.93 -1.92
CA GLY A 386 -1.88 27.22 -3.35
C GLY A 386 -0.65 26.66 -4.09
N ILE A 387 0.52 26.74 -3.46
CA ILE A 387 1.77 26.19 -3.99
C ILE A 387 1.77 24.66 -3.93
N TYR A 388 1.29 24.04 -2.85
CA TYR A 388 1.24 22.58 -2.72
C TYR A 388 0.25 21.91 -3.69
N LEU A 389 -0.87 22.55 -4.00
CA LEU A 389 -1.94 22.00 -4.87
C LEU A 389 -1.44 21.37 -6.19
N PRO A 390 -0.67 22.06 -7.05
CA PRO A 390 -0.20 21.47 -8.30
C PRO A 390 0.73 20.26 -8.09
N PHE A 391 1.55 20.25 -7.03
CA PHE A 391 2.45 19.14 -6.73
C PHE A 391 1.70 17.92 -6.21
N VAL A 392 0.68 18.12 -5.36
CA VAL A 392 -0.19 17.04 -4.90
C VAL A 392 -0.90 16.38 -6.09
N LYS A 393 -1.45 17.19 -7.02
CA LYS A 393 -2.09 16.67 -8.25
C LYS A 393 -1.11 15.89 -9.12
N LEU A 394 0.09 16.43 -9.33
CA LEU A 394 1.13 15.79 -10.13
C LEU A 394 1.57 14.47 -9.50
N TRP A 395 1.75 14.46 -8.18
CA TRP A 395 2.15 13.27 -7.44
C TRP A 395 1.08 12.17 -7.49
N GLU A 396 -0.20 12.48 -7.26
CA GLU A 396 -1.28 11.49 -7.39
C GLU A 396 -1.39 10.94 -8.82
N LYS A 397 -1.19 11.80 -9.83
CA LYS A 397 -1.15 11.34 -11.22
C LYS A 397 0.00 10.35 -11.46
N ILE A 398 1.21 10.67 -10.99
CA ILE A 398 2.36 9.77 -11.11
C ILE A 398 2.10 8.43 -10.39
N GLN A 399 1.44 8.45 -9.24
CA GLN A 399 1.08 7.25 -8.48
C GLN A 399 0.05 6.38 -9.23
N ALA A 400 -0.97 6.99 -9.84
CA ALA A 400 -1.97 6.31 -10.64
C ALA A 400 -1.35 5.68 -11.90
N ASP A 401 -0.63 6.49 -12.69
CA ASP A 401 0.04 6.04 -13.91
C ASP A 401 1.07 4.94 -13.61
N GLY A 402 1.78 5.01 -12.48
CA GLY A 402 2.70 3.98 -12.03
C GLY A 402 2.01 2.64 -11.71
N SER A 403 0.81 2.70 -11.12
CA SER A 403 0.01 1.50 -10.82
C SER A 403 -0.47 0.82 -12.10
N GLN A 404 -0.95 1.61 -13.05
CA GLN A 404 -1.37 1.14 -14.37
C GLN A 404 -0.19 0.52 -15.14
N PHE A 405 0.98 1.17 -15.11
CA PHE A 405 2.20 0.63 -15.73
C PHE A 405 2.57 -0.74 -15.13
N MET A 406 2.56 -0.88 -13.80
CA MET A 406 2.88 -2.14 -13.13
C MET A 406 1.93 -3.28 -13.53
N VAL A 407 0.62 -3.03 -13.53
CA VAL A 407 -0.38 -4.03 -13.95
C VAL A 407 -0.20 -4.39 -15.43
N ALA A 408 0.01 -3.39 -16.29
CA ALA A 408 0.19 -3.60 -17.73
C ALA A 408 1.46 -4.40 -18.04
N GLU A 409 2.58 -4.08 -17.39
CA GLU A 409 3.86 -4.76 -17.60
C GLU A 409 3.79 -6.22 -17.15
N LEU A 410 3.25 -6.50 -15.96
CA LEU A 410 3.11 -7.87 -15.48
C LEU A 410 2.09 -8.67 -16.32
N THR A 411 0.97 -8.05 -16.70
CA THR A 411 -0.04 -8.68 -17.58
C THR A 411 0.54 -9.02 -18.96
N LYS A 412 1.36 -8.12 -19.53
CA LYS A 412 2.05 -8.37 -20.79
C LYS A 412 3.05 -9.52 -20.67
N CYS A 413 3.84 -9.55 -19.59
CA CYS A 413 4.76 -10.65 -19.33
C CYS A 413 4.01 -11.97 -19.17
N PHE A 414 2.85 -11.95 -18.51
CA PHE A 414 2.00 -13.12 -18.30
C PHE A 414 1.45 -13.68 -19.62
N ARG A 415 0.84 -12.83 -20.45
CA ARG A 415 0.27 -13.24 -21.74
C ARG A 415 1.32 -13.80 -22.69
N ASN A 416 2.51 -13.20 -22.74
CA ASN A 416 3.61 -13.74 -23.54
C ASN A 416 4.02 -15.14 -23.04
N GLY A 417 4.03 -15.36 -21.72
CA GLY A 417 4.30 -16.68 -21.13
C GLY A 417 3.23 -17.72 -21.45
N GLU A 418 1.95 -17.33 -21.47
CA GLU A 418 0.84 -18.19 -21.90
C GLU A 418 0.98 -18.61 -23.36
N GLU A 419 1.31 -17.69 -24.26
CA GLU A 419 1.53 -17.97 -25.69
C GLU A 419 2.72 -18.91 -25.94
N ASP A 420 3.79 -18.76 -25.16
CA ASP A 420 5.01 -19.59 -25.26
C ASP A 420 4.88 -20.95 -24.54
N GLY A 421 3.77 -21.19 -23.83
CA GLY A 421 3.54 -22.41 -23.03
C GLY A 421 4.52 -22.58 -21.86
N ALA A 422 5.09 -21.48 -21.37
CA ALA A 422 6.12 -21.49 -20.33
C ALA A 422 5.49 -21.36 -18.93
N ASP A 423 5.76 -22.33 -18.05
CA ASP A 423 5.42 -22.25 -16.63
C ASP A 423 6.39 -21.28 -15.93
N MET A 424 6.03 -20.00 -15.92
CA MET A 424 6.86 -18.92 -15.39
C MET A 424 6.49 -18.67 -13.93
N ASN A 425 7.40 -18.95 -13.00
CA ASN A 425 7.25 -18.57 -11.60
C ASN A 425 7.63 -17.09 -11.41
N TYR A 426 6.64 -16.21 -11.36
CA TYR A 426 6.84 -14.75 -11.27
C TYR A 426 7.38 -14.31 -9.91
N LEU A 427 6.94 -14.93 -8.81
CA LEU A 427 7.36 -14.59 -7.45
C LEU A 427 8.81 -14.96 -7.17
N SER A 428 9.39 -15.91 -7.89
CA SER A 428 10.81 -16.28 -7.75
C SER A 428 11.76 -15.32 -8.46
N ARG A 429 11.26 -14.43 -9.32
CA ARG A 429 12.09 -13.51 -10.09
C ARG A 429 12.73 -12.43 -9.20
N ASN A 430 13.94 -12.03 -9.58
CA ASN A 430 14.72 -10.98 -8.91
C ASN A 430 14.85 -9.69 -9.74
N ASP A 431 14.03 -9.54 -10.77
CA ASP A 431 13.99 -8.35 -11.62
C ASP A 431 12.77 -7.46 -11.29
N SER A 432 12.58 -6.40 -12.08
CA SER A 432 11.46 -5.46 -11.91
C SER A 432 10.10 -6.17 -11.94
N VAL A 433 9.92 -7.16 -12.82
CA VAL A 433 8.69 -7.94 -12.93
C VAL A 433 8.44 -8.77 -11.68
N GLY A 434 9.47 -9.42 -11.14
CA GLY A 434 9.38 -10.17 -9.88
C GLY A 434 9.00 -9.31 -8.68
N MET A 435 9.53 -8.08 -8.61
CA MET A 435 9.14 -7.12 -7.57
C MET A 435 7.66 -6.72 -7.67
N ILE A 436 7.17 -6.47 -8.90
CA ILE A 436 5.75 -6.15 -9.13
C ILE A 436 4.87 -7.34 -8.72
N ALA A 437 5.23 -8.55 -9.15
CA ALA A 437 4.51 -9.77 -8.82
C ALA A 437 4.41 -9.99 -7.30
N LYS A 438 5.53 -9.85 -6.57
CA LYS A 438 5.56 -9.94 -5.10
C LYS A 438 4.65 -8.91 -4.44
N ALA A 439 4.68 -7.65 -4.89
CA ALA A 439 3.84 -6.59 -4.34
C ALA A 439 2.34 -6.82 -4.61
N MET A 440 1.99 -7.36 -5.78
CA MET A 440 0.61 -7.70 -6.12
C MET A 440 0.13 -8.93 -5.33
N ALA A 441 0.97 -9.96 -5.18
CA ALA A 441 0.65 -11.13 -4.38
C ALA A 441 0.48 -10.82 -2.88
N GLU A 442 1.33 -9.95 -2.31
CA GLU A 442 1.19 -9.49 -0.92
C GLU A 442 -0.15 -8.76 -0.70
N GLN A 443 -0.54 -7.86 -1.61
CA GLN A 443 -1.84 -7.20 -1.53
C GLN A 443 -2.99 -8.21 -1.71
N LEU A 444 -2.90 -9.12 -2.69
CA LEU A 444 -3.92 -10.13 -2.93
C LEU A 444 -4.14 -11.01 -1.70
N ARG A 445 -3.06 -11.48 -1.06
CA ARG A 445 -3.14 -12.25 0.19
C ARG A 445 -3.85 -11.47 1.27
N SER A 446 -3.49 -10.19 1.46
CA SER A 446 -4.14 -9.32 2.44
C SER A 446 -5.62 -9.11 2.13
N ASP A 447 -5.99 -8.91 0.85
CA ASP A 447 -7.38 -8.74 0.44
C ASP A 447 -8.19 -10.04 0.64
N VAL A 448 -7.58 -11.21 0.42
CA VAL A 448 -8.19 -12.53 0.70
C VAL A 448 -8.41 -12.72 2.19
N GLU A 449 -7.40 -12.43 3.03
CA GLU A 449 -7.49 -12.52 4.51
C GLU A 449 -8.58 -11.62 5.10
N ASN A 450 -8.83 -10.47 4.47
CA ASN A 450 -9.83 -9.49 4.90
C ASN A 450 -11.21 -9.70 4.22
N GLU A 451 -11.42 -10.79 3.47
CA GLU A 451 -12.63 -11.05 2.67
C GLU A 451 -13.00 -9.88 1.72
N ALA A 452 -12.01 -9.15 1.21
CA ALA A 452 -12.16 -7.94 0.43
C ALA A 452 -11.98 -8.17 -1.09
N VAL A 453 -12.15 -9.41 -1.57
CA VAL A 453 -12.01 -9.76 -2.98
C VAL A 453 -13.30 -9.43 -3.74
N PRO A 454 -13.30 -8.47 -4.68
CA PRO A 454 -14.50 -8.09 -5.41
C PRO A 454 -14.87 -9.15 -6.46
N VAL A 455 -16.13 -9.58 -6.39
CA VAL A 455 -16.80 -10.42 -7.38
C VAL A 455 -17.85 -9.57 -8.09
N CYS A 456 -17.87 -9.61 -9.41
CA CYS A 456 -18.90 -8.98 -10.23
C CYS A 456 -19.71 -10.06 -10.95
N TYR A 457 -20.92 -9.73 -11.34
CA TYR A 457 -21.89 -10.67 -11.87
C TYR A 457 -22.33 -10.25 -13.26
N GLN A 458 -22.21 -11.15 -14.23
CA GLN A 458 -22.70 -10.92 -15.59
C GLN A 458 -24.05 -11.63 -15.78
N PRO A 459 -25.15 -10.91 -16.11
CA PRO A 459 -26.48 -11.50 -16.18
C PRO A 459 -26.64 -12.48 -17.36
N GLN A 460 -27.45 -13.51 -17.13
CA GLN A 460 -27.90 -14.50 -18.11
C GLN A 460 -29.40 -14.35 -18.32
N VAL A 461 -29.81 -14.18 -19.59
CA VAL A 461 -31.19 -13.83 -19.96
C VAL A 461 -31.81 -14.93 -20.82
N ASP A 462 -33.08 -15.27 -20.55
CA ASP A 462 -33.82 -16.26 -21.34
C ASP A 462 -34.43 -15.68 -22.64
N ASP A 463 -35.01 -16.55 -23.46
CA ASP A 463 -35.74 -16.19 -24.68
C ASP A 463 -36.92 -15.24 -24.42
N LYS A 464 -37.43 -15.22 -23.18
CA LYS A 464 -38.53 -14.38 -22.70
C LYS A 464 -38.04 -13.13 -21.96
N GLY A 465 -36.78 -12.72 -22.16
CA GLY A 465 -36.22 -11.51 -21.57
C GLY A 465 -36.18 -11.49 -20.04
N ARG A 466 -36.31 -12.65 -19.38
CA ARG A 466 -36.16 -12.76 -17.92
C ARG A 466 -34.70 -13.02 -17.60
N VAL A 467 -34.17 -12.31 -16.59
CA VAL A 467 -32.85 -12.60 -16.06
C VAL A 467 -32.97 -13.84 -15.16
N ILE A 468 -32.42 -14.96 -15.62
CA ILE A 468 -32.56 -16.28 -14.99
C ILE A 468 -31.36 -16.66 -14.14
N GLY A 469 -30.24 -15.95 -14.31
CA GLY A 469 -29.05 -16.16 -13.52
C GLY A 469 -27.96 -15.13 -13.81
N ALA A 470 -26.78 -15.37 -13.26
CA ALA A 470 -25.59 -14.61 -13.58
C ALA A 470 -24.32 -15.46 -13.42
N GLU A 471 -23.26 -15.09 -14.12
CA GLU A 471 -21.92 -15.65 -13.87
C GLU A 471 -21.13 -14.75 -12.93
N ALA A 472 -20.56 -15.35 -11.89
CA ALA A 472 -19.64 -14.70 -10.97
C ALA A 472 -18.22 -14.65 -11.56
N LEU A 473 -17.73 -13.42 -11.74
CA LEU A 473 -16.45 -13.12 -12.35
C LEU A 473 -15.56 -12.35 -11.38
N LEU A 474 -14.35 -12.86 -11.18
CA LEU A 474 -13.31 -12.21 -10.39
C LEU A 474 -12.94 -10.86 -11.04
N ARG A 475 -12.98 -9.78 -10.27
CA ARG A 475 -12.62 -8.41 -10.70
C ARG A 475 -11.69 -7.74 -9.71
N TRP A 476 -10.67 -8.47 -9.25
CA TRP A 476 -9.69 -7.96 -8.31
C TRP A 476 -8.93 -6.75 -8.89
N LYS A 477 -8.60 -5.81 -8.01
CA LYS A 477 -7.93 -4.56 -8.35
C LYS A 477 -6.65 -4.41 -7.55
N TYR A 478 -5.58 -4.04 -8.23
CA TYR A 478 -4.34 -3.62 -7.61
C TYR A 478 -4.25 -2.10 -7.68
N LYS A 479 -4.25 -1.41 -6.54
CA LYS A 479 -4.24 0.07 -6.45
C LYS A 479 -5.23 0.75 -7.41
N GLU A 480 -6.49 0.29 -7.38
CA GLU A 480 -7.61 0.73 -8.25
C GLU A 480 -7.59 0.25 -9.71
N GLU A 481 -6.50 -0.35 -10.18
CA GLU A 481 -6.39 -0.89 -11.54
C GLU A 481 -6.86 -2.35 -11.60
N THR A 482 -7.77 -2.66 -12.53
CA THR A 482 -8.28 -4.03 -12.72
C THR A 482 -7.18 -4.94 -13.25
N VAL A 483 -6.97 -6.06 -12.57
CA VAL A 483 -5.96 -7.06 -12.93
C VAL A 483 -6.61 -8.16 -13.76
N TYR A 484 -5.88 -8.64 -14.76
CA TYR A 484 -6.32 -9.76 -15.60
C TYR A 484 -6.55 -11.02 -14.72
N PRO A 485 -7.77 -11.61 -14.69
CA PRO A 485 -8.09 -12.67 -13.72
C PRO A 485 -7.17 -13.90 -13.76
N PRO A 486 -6.74 -14.42 -14.92
CA PRO A 486 -5.77 -15.52 -14.97
C PRO A 486 -4.44 -15.19 -14.30
N LEU A 487 -3.97 -13.94 -14.39
CA LEU A 487 -2.79 -13.48 -13.65
C LEU A 487 -3.04 -13.50 -12.13
N VAL A 488 -4.23 -13.11 -11.68
CA VAL A 488 -4.59 -13.16 -10.25
C VAL A 488 -4.56 -14.60 -9.73
N ILE A 489 -5.11 -15.54 -10.51
CA ILE A 489 -5.11 -16.98 -10.19
C ILE A 489 -3.67 -17.52 -10.13
N SER A 490 -2.83 -17.16 -11.10
CA SER A 490 -1.41 -17.55 -11.12
C SER A 490 -0.65 -17.02 -9.91
N LEU A 491 -0.79 -15.73 -9.58
CA LEU A 491 -0.17 -15.13 -8.39
C LEU A 491 -0.64 -15.81 -7.11
N ALA A 492 -1.94 -16.09 -6.97
CA ALA A 492 -2.47 -16.76 -5.79
C ALA A 492 -1.95 -18.20 -5.63
N ARG A 493 -1.71 -18.91 -6.74
CA ARG A 493 -1.13 -20.25 -6.74
C ARG A 493 0.33 -20.23 -6.29
N GLU A 494 1.13 -19.33 -6.86
CA GLU A 494 2.53 -19.19 -6.48
C GLU A 494 2.70 -18.73 -5.03
N ASP A 495 1.82 -17.85 -4.56
CA ASP A 495 1.83 -17.30 -3.21
C ASP A 495 1.30 -18.28 -2.14
N GLY A 496 0.57 -19.31 -2.58
CA GLY A 496 -0.05 -20.33 -1.74
C GLY A 496 -1.43 -19.95 -1.17
N CYS A 497 -1.99 -18.80 -1.53
CA CYS A 497 -3.30 -18.33 -1.05
C CYS A 497 -4.49 -18.72 -1.96
N TYR A 498 -4.26 -19.51 -3.02
CA TYR A 498 -5.30 -19.89 -4.00
C TYR A 498 -6.54 -20.59 -3.41
N GLU A 499 -6.37 -21.51 -2.45
CA GLU A 499 -7.50 -22.16 -1.79
C GLU A 499 -8.34 -21.16 -0.99
N ALA A 500 -7.69 -20.24 -0.27
CA ALA A 500 -8.36 -19.18 0.48
C ALA A 500 -9.09 -18.19 -0.46
N LEU A 501 -8.49 -17.85 -1.60
CA LEU A 501 -9.12 -17.06 -2.65
C LEU A 501 -10.39 -17.73 -3.17
N THR A 502 -10.33 -19.03 -3.46
CA THR A 502 -11.48 -19.81 -3.93
C THR A 502 -12.60 -19.78 -2.88
N TRP A 503 -12.26 -19.98 -1.61
CA TRP A 503 -13.23 -19.94 -0.53
C TRP A 503 -13.87 -18.56 -0.34
N CYS A 504 -13.07 -17.50 -0.46
CA CYS A 504 -13.54 -16.12 -0.40
C CYS A 504 -14.56 -15.84 -1.52
N ILE A 505 -14.25 -16.25 -2.76
CA ILE A 505 -15.17 -16.09 -3.90
C ILE A 505 -16.47 -16.88 -3.68
N LEU A 506 -16.40 -18.15 -3.30
CA LEU A 506 -17.59 -18.98 -3.08
C LEU A 506 -18.46 -18.45 -1.95
N THR A 507 -17.83 -17.96 -0.87
CA THR A 507 -18.55 -17.35 0.25
C THR A 507 -19.27 -16.08 -0.19
N ALA A 508 -18.62 -15.24 -1.00
CA ALA A 508 -19.25 -14.05 -1.58
C ALA A 508 -20.44 -14.42 -2.48
N VAL A 509 -20.27 -15.43 -3.35
CA VAL A 509 -21.33 -15.92 -4.24
C VAL A 509 -22.52 -16.47 -3.46
N CYS A 510 -22.31 -17.33 -2.46
CA CYS A 510 -23.40 -17.88 -1.64
C CYS A 510 -24.15 -16.78 -0.86
N ARG A 511 -23.41 -15.81 -0.32
CA ARG A 511 -23.97 -14.64 0.36
C ARG A 511 -24.83 -13.79 -0.58
N ASP A 512 -24.34 -13.53 -1.79
CA ASP A 512 -25.05 -12.73 -2.79
C ASP A 512 -26.24 -13.48 -3.40
N LEU A 513 -26.15 -14.81 -3.56
CA LEU A 513 -27.26 -15.69 -3.92
C LEU A 513 -28.41 -15.59 -2.91
N SER A 514 -28.08 -15.65 -1.62
CA SER A 514 -29.09 -15.53 -0.54
C SER A 514 -29.80 -14.16 -0.63
N ARG A 515 -29.04 -13.09 -0.87
CA ARG A 515 -29.57 -11.73 -1.01
C ARG A 515 -30.43 -11.51 -2.27
N ILE A 516 -30.03 -12.07 -3.42
CA ILE A 516 -30.78 -11.92 -4.67
C ILE A 516 -32.04 -12.78 -4.67
N ARG A 517 -32.01 -13.95 -4.02
CA ARG A 517 -33.16 -14.85 -3.86
C ARG A 517 -34.37 -14.14 -3.25
N GLU A 518 -34.16 -13.34 -2.21
CA GLU A 518 -35.23 -12.58 -1.55
C GLU A 518 -35.90 -11.55 -2.47
N LYS A 519 -35.17 -11.05 -3.47
CA LYS A 519 -35.62 -9.92 -4.32
C LYS A 519 -36.11 -10.33 -5.70
N VAL A 520 -35.46 -11.31 -6.32
CA VAL A 520 -35.71 -11.72 -7.71
C VAL A 520 -36.45 -13.05 -7.78
N GLY A 521 -36.21 -13.94 -6.81
CA GLY A 521 -36.89 -15.23 -6.69
C GLY A 521 -35.93 -16.41 -6.48
N ALA A 522 -36.48 -17.54 -6.06
CA ALA A 522 -35.73 -18.77 -5.74
C ALA A 522 -35.17 -19.53 -6.95
N ASP A 523 -35.63 -19.19 -8.16
CA ASP A 523 -35.18 -19.83 -9.39
C ASP A 523 -33.91 -19.19 -9.97
N PHE A 524 -33.46 -18.05 -9.43
CA PHE A 524 -32.26 -17.36 -9.90
C PHE A 524 -31.00 -18.14 -9.53
N GLN A 525 -30.12 -18.38 -10.50
CA GLN A 525 -28.88 -19.15 -10.30
C GLN A 525 -27.64 -18.30 -10.51
N ILE A 526 -26.55 -18.63 -9.82
CA ILE A 526 -25.24 -18.01 -10.07
C ILE A 526 -24.21 -19.09 -10.37
N SER A 527 -23.51 -18.96 -11.50
CA SER A 527 -22.36 -19.80 -11.82
C SER A 527 -21.07 -19.24 -11.23
N ALA A 528 -20.25 -20.10 -10.63
CA ALA A 528 -18.95 -19.77 -10.08
C ALA A 528 -17.88 -20.68 -10.68
N ASN A 529 -16.81 -20.06 -11.18
CA ASN A 529 -15.68 -20.75 -11.79
C ASN A 529 -14.89 -21.57 -10.76
N ILE A 530 -14.60 -22.82 -11.08
CA ILE A 530 -13.79 -23.74 -10.28
C ILE A 530 -12.80 -24.49 -11.18
N VAL A 531 -11.63 -24.85 -10.64
CA VAL A 531 -10.66 -25.67 -11.39
C VAL A 531 -10.88 -27.17 -11.15
N ALA A 532 -10.61 -28.00 -12.15
CA ALA A 532 -10.92 -29.43 -12.07
C ALA A 532 -10.18 -30.16 -10.91
N GLU A 533 -8.98 -29.73 -10.54
CA GLU A 533 -8.21 -30.32 -9.44
C GLU A 533 -8.95 -30.19 -8.09
N GLN A 534 -9.67 -29.08 -7.90
CA GLN A 534 -10.49 -28.85 -6.70
C GLN A 534 -11.66 -29.83 -6.62
N LEU A 535 -12.24 -30.21 -7.77
CA LEU A 535 -13.30 -31.23 -7.83
C LEU A 535 -12.80 -32.63 -7.47
N ASN A 536 -11.50 -32.88 -7.43
CA ASN A 536 -10.96 -34.17 -7.00
C ASN A 536 -10.85 -34.28 -5.45
N SER A 537 -10.97 -33.17 -4.72
CA SER A 537 -10.87 -33.12 -3.25
C SER A 537 -12.23 -33.34 -2.58
N GLU A 538 -12.45 -34.54 -2.05
CA GLU A 538 -13.69 -34.89 -1.33
C GLU A 538 -13.97 -33.95 -0.15
N LYS A 539 -12.92 -33.56 0.59
CA LYS A 539 -13.05 -32.63 1.73
C LYS A 539 -13.61 -31.29 1.25
N LEU A 540 -13.02 -30.73 0.19
CA LEU A 540 -13.42 -29.43 -0.35
C LEU A 540 -14.87 -29.46 -0.83
N ILE A 541 -15.29 -30.53 -1.52
CA ILE A 541 -16.67 -30.71 -1.96
C ILE A 541 -17.65 -30.72 -0.79
N ARG A 542 -17.33 -31.45 0.30
CA ARG A 542 -18.17 -31.45 1.51
C ARG A 542 -18.25 -30.07 2.16
N ASP A 543 -17.15 -29.31 2.14
CA ASP A 543 -17.13 -27.95 2.68
C ASP A 543 -17.95 -26.99 1.80
N MET A 544 -17.91 -27.11 0.47
CA MET A 544 -18.77 -26.36 -0.46
C MET A 544 -20.26 -26.66 -0.27
N ILE A 545 -20.61 -27.93 -0.06
CA ILE A 545 -21.99 -28.35 0.23
C ILE A 545 -22.48 -27.70 1.53
N ARG A 546 -21.66 -27.74 2.58
CA ARG A 546 -21.97 -27.08 3.87
C ARG A 546 -22.17 -25.58 3.68
N LEU A 547 -21.26 -24.91 2.98
CA LEU A 547 -21.37 -23.48 2.71
C LEU A 547 -22.69 -23.13 2.00
N ALA A 548 -23.03 -23.84 0.91
CA ALA A 548 -24.27 -23.60 0.20
C ALA A 548 -25.51 -23.85 1.09
N THR A 549 -25.45 -24.86 1.96
CA THR A 549 -26.52 -25.21 2.90
C THR A 549 -26.68 -24.16 4.00
N ASP A 550 -25.58 -23.64 4.54
CA ASP A 550 -25.58 -22.60 5.57
C ASP A 550 -26.22 -21.29 5.08
N PHE A 551 -26.12 -21.01 3.77
CA PHE A 551 -26.76 -19.87 3.12
C PHE A 551 -28.15 -20.18 2.51
N ASP A 552 -28.59 -21.45 2.53
CA ASP A 552 -29.82 -21.96 1.89
C ASP A 552 -29.88 -21.65 0.38
N VAL A 553 -28.80 -21.95 -0.35
CA VAL A 553 -28.64 -21.62 -1.79
C VAL A 553 -28.23 -22.80 -2.67
N ASN A 554 -28.33 -24.04 -2.16
CA ASN A 554 -27.82 -25.22 -2.86
C ASN A 554 -28.34 -25.35 -4.30
N HIS A 555 -29.65 -25.18 -4.51
CA HIS A 555 -30.32 -25.29 -5.81
C HIS A 555 -30.06 -24.11 -6.76
N GLN A 556 -29.32 -23.11 -6.31
CA GLN A 556 -29.03 -21.88 -7.03
C GLN A 556 -27.55 -21.76 -7.40
N LEU A 557 -26.68 -22.49 -6.71
CA LEU A 557 -25.26 -22.53 -7.02
C LEU A 557 -24.99 -23.46 -8.21
N VAL A 558 -24.29 -22.92 -9.20
CA VAL A 558 -23.75 -23.67 -10.34
C VAL A 558 -22.22 -23.57 -10.30
N LEU A 559 -21.53 -24.69 -10.40
CA LEU A 559 -20.07 -24.72 -10.48
C LEU A 559 -19.63 -24.96 -11.92
N GLU A 560 -18.69 -24.16 -12.37
CA GLU A 560 -18.31 -24.08 -13.78
C GLU A 560 -16.85 -24.50 -13.98
N VAL A 561 -16.62 -25.40 -14.93
CA VAL A 561 -15.29 -25.92 -15.28
C VAL A 561 -15.01 -25.78 -16.77
N THR A 562 -13.82 -25.33 -17.13
CA THR A 562 -13.36 -25.20 -18.52
C THR A 562 -13.10 -26.55 -19.19
N GLU A 563 -13.33 -26.66 -20.49
CA GLU A 563 -13.09 -27.87 -21.29
C GLU A 563 -11.62 -28.36 -21.24
N GLU A 564 -10.65 -27.44 -21.29
CA GLU A 564 -9.23 -27.76 -21.45
C GLU A 564 -8.59 -28.43 -20.23
N THR A 565 -9.22 -28.34 -19.05
CA THR A 565 -8.71 -29.03 -17.87
C THR A 565 -8.95 -30.53 -18.04
N SER A 566 -7.88 -31.33 -18.11
CA SER A 566 -7.99 -32.78 -18.34
C SER A 566 -8.73 -33.48 -17.19
N LEU A 567 -10.05 -33.56 -17.31
CA LEU A 567 -10.93 -34.30 -16.41
C LEU A 567 -10.61 -35.82 -16.43
N VAL A 568 -9.80 -36.28 -17.39
CA VAL A 568 -9.59 -37.69 -17.77
C VAL A 568 -8.73 -38.46 -16.76
N ASN A 569 -7.91 -37.76 -15.98
CA ASN A 569 -6.92 -38.39 -15.08
C ASN A 569 -7.25 -38.28 -13.59
N LEU A 570 -8.46 -37.83 -13.22
CA LEU A 570 -8.82 -37.58 -11.83
C LEU A 570 -9.92 -38.56 -11.36
N PRO A 571 -9.57 -39.55 -10.50
CA PRO A 571 -10.41 -40.72 -10.25
C PRO A 571 -11.71 -40.41 -9.49
N ARG A 572 -11.77 -39.31 -8.72
CA ARG A 572 -12.92 -38.99 -7.85
C ARG A 572 -13.90 -37.96 -8.40
N ILE A 573 -13.58 -37.32 -9.53
CA ILE A 573 -14.42 -36.23 -10.08
C ILE A 573 -15.86 -36.70 -10.31
N GLY A 574 -16.03 -37.91 -10.85
CA GLY A 574 -17.36 -38.44 -11.14
C GLY A 574 -18.24 -38.59 -9.89
N GLU A 575 -17.69 -39.19 -8.84
CA GLU A 575 -18.36 -39.39 -7.55
C GLU A 575 -18.67 -38.05 -6.86
N ASN A 576 -17.74 -37.10 -6.95
CA ASN A 576 -17.89 -35.77 -6.35
C ASN A 576 -18.94 -34.93 -7.06
N ILE A 577 -19.06 -35.02 -8.40
CA ILE A 577 -20.12 -34.34 -9.14
C ILE A 577 -21.49 -34.95 -8.79
N GLU A 578 -21.58 -36.28 -8.65
CA GLU A 578 -22.81 -36.93 -8.19
C GLU A 578 -23.20 -36.46 -6.79
N LEU A 579 -22.24 -36.39 -5.87
CA LEU A 579 -22.45 -35.88 -4.53
C LEU A 579 -22.94 -34.42 -4.53
N LEU A 580 -22.35 -33.54 -5.34
CA LEU A 580 -22.84 -32.16 -5.49
C LEU A 580 -24.29 -32.13 -5.99
N SER A 581 -24.61 -32.95 -6.99
CA SER A 581 -25.95 -33.03 -7.57
C SER A 581 -26.99 -33.57 -6.58
N GLU A 582 -26.64 -34.52 -5.72
CA GLU A 582 -27.52 -35.04 -4.66
C GLU A 582 -27.93 -33.95 -3.68
N TYR A 583 -27.03 -32.99 -3.41
CA TYR A 583 -27.28 -31.85 -2.55
C TYR A 583 -27.84 -30.64 -3.30
N GLY A 584 -28.14 -30.76 -4.59
CA GLY A 584 -28.79 -29.73 -5.39
C GLY A 584 -27.85 -28.73 -6.08
N ILE A 585 -26.53 -28.87 -5.93
CA ILE A 585 -25.53 -28.01 -6.60
C ILE A 585 -25.28 -28.56 -8.01
N TYR A 586 -25.38 -27.68 -9.01
CA TYR A 586 -25.29 -28.10 -10.42
C TYR A 586 -23.91 -27.82 -11.02
N MET A 587 -23.57 -28.55 -12.09
CA MET A 587 -22.34 -28.33 -12.85
C MET A 587 -22.60 -27.73 -14.23
N ALA A 588 -21.70 -26.88 -14.69
CA ALA A 588 -21.61 -26.33 -16.04
C ALA A 588 -20.25 -26.64 -16.67
N ILE A 589 -20.23 -26.83 -18.00
CA ILE A 589 -18.98 -26.87 -18.80
C ILE A 589 -18.84 -25.54 -19.52
N ASP A 590 -17.67 -24.92 -19.41
CA ASP A 590 -17.30 -23.67 -20.07
C ASP A 590 -16.40 -23.90 -21.30
N ASP A 591 -16.40 -22.92 -22.21
CA ASP A 591 -15.65 -22.91 -23.49
C ASP A 591 -15.81 -24.20 -24.30
N PHE A 592 -17.02 -24.75 -24.39
CA PHE A 592 -17.24 -26.03 -25.05
C PHE A 592 -17.08 -25.93 -26.58
N SER A 593 -16.10 -26.68 -27.08
CA SER A 593 -15.86 -27.02 -28.48
C SER A 593 -16.12 -28.52 -28.72
N MET A 594 -16.31 -28.96 -29.97
CA MET A 594 -16.60 -30.38 -30.29
C MET A 594 -15.37 -31.33 -30.12
N GLY A 595 -14.52 -31.09 -29.11
CA GLY A 595 -13.34 -31.89 -28.79
C GLY A 595 -13.65 -33.33 -28.37
N GLN A 596 -12.67 -34.24 -28.54
CA GLN A 596 -12.86 -35.67 -28.20
C GLN A 596 -13.03 -35.95 -26.70
N THR A 597 -12.49 -35.08 -25.83
CA THR A 597 -12.56 -35.24 -24.37
C THR A 597 -13.98 -35.03 -23.82
N SER A 598 -14.78 -34.21 -24.49
CA SER A 598 -15.92 -33.52 -23.89
C SER A 598 -17.22 -34.33 -24.02
N LEU A 599 -17.33 -35.11 -25.10
CA LEU A 599 -18.41 -36.08 -25.29
C LEU A 599 -18.40 -37.20 -24.24
N LYS A 600 -17.22 -37.58 -23.71
CA LYS A 600 -17.10 -38.62 -22.68
C LYS A 600 -17.79 -38.21 -21.37
N TYR A 601 -17.73 -36.93 -21.01
CA TYR A 601 -18.35 -36.39 -19.79
C TYR A 601 -19.84 -36.11 -19.98
N LEU A 602 -20.23 -35.57 -21.13
CA LEU A 602 -21.64 -35.32 -21.43
C LEU A 602 -22.47 -36.61 -21.44
N ARG A 603 -21.88 -37.76 -21.77
CA ARG A 603 -22.56 -39.07 -21.71
C ARG A 603 -23.03 -39.45 -20.30
N SER A 604 -22.39 -38.93 -19.26
CA SER A 604 -22.76 -39.24 -17.87
C SER A 604 -23.97 -38.46 -17.36
N ASN A 605 -24.51 -37.51 -18.14
CA ASN A 605 -25.61 -36.62 -17.76
C ASN A 605 -25.39 -35.86 -16.43
N ARG A 606 -24.11 -35.60 -16.11
CA ARG A 606 -23.68 -34.97 -14.85
C ARG A 606 -23.58 -33.44 -14.92
N PHE A 607 -23.81 -32.86 -16.10
CA PHE A 607 -23.74 -31.42 -16.34
C PHE A 607 -25.11 -30.90 -16.76
N ARG A 608 -25.57 -29.84 -16.07
CA ARG A 608 -26.86 -29.21 -16.34
C ARG A 608 -26.75 -28.17 -17.46
N TYR A 609 -25.59 -27.53 -17.57
CA TYR A 609 -25.33 -26.44 -18.51
C TYR A 609 -24.07 -26.71 -19.33
N VAL A 610 -24.10 -26.28 -20.60
CA VAL A 610 -22.95 -26.20 -21.49
C VAL A 610 -22.91 -24.81 -22.08
N LYS A 611 -21.81 -24.09 -21.87
CA LYS A 611 -21.59 -22.75 -22.41
C LYS A 611 -20.84 -22.86 -23.73
N LEU A 612 -21.36 -22.17 -24.75
CA LEU A 612 -20.76 -22.17 -26.08
C LEU A 612 -19.52 -21.28 -26.09
N ASP A 613 -18.43 -21.81 -26.65
CA ASP A 613 -17.21 -21.05 -26.90
C ASP A 613 -17.51 -19.75 -27.67
N GLY A 614 -16.97 -18.64 -27.17
CA GLY A 614 -17.19 -17.31 -27.72
C GLY A 614 -16.73 -17.12 -29.17
N SER A 615 -15.69 -17.83 -29.61
CA SER A 615 -15.20 -17.78 -30.98
C SER A 615 -16.20 -18.36 -31.97
N LEU A 616 -16.99 -19.36 -31.56
CA LEU A 616 -18.08 -19.91 -32.36
C LEU A 616 -19.27 -18.95 -32.45
N VAL A 617 -19.66 -18.34 -31.33
CA VAL A 617 -20.83 -17.44 -31.27
C VAL A 617 -20.58 -16.16 -32.06
N ARG A 618 -19.40 -15.54 -31.91
CA ARG A 618 -19.06 -14.29 -32.63
C ARG A 618 -19.11 -14.41 -34.15
N GLN A 619 -18.89 -15.61 -34.70
CA GLN A 619 -18.88 -15.85 -36.15
C GLN A 619 -20.19 -16.45 -36.68
N ILE A 620 -21.22 -16.61 -35.86
CA ILE A 620 -22.41 -17.40 -36.23
C ILE A 620 -23.26 -16.78 -37.37
N VAL A 621 -23.18 -15.46 -37.54
CA VAL A 621 -23.90 -14.72 -38.58
C VAL A 621 -23.24 -14.91 -39.95
N ASP A 622 -21.92 -14.86 -40.01
CA ASP A 622 -21.17 -14.84 -41.28
C ASP A 622 -20.55 -16.20 -41.66
N ASN A 623 -20.43 -17.12 -40.70
CA ASN A 623 -19.78 -18.41 -40.90
C ASN A 623 -20.79 -19.57 -40.80
N ALA A 624 -21.18 -20.10 -41.96
CA ALA A 624 -22.11 -21.23 -42.05
C ALA A 624 -21.63 -22.47 -41.28
N ARG A 625 -20.31 -22.71 -41.22
CA ARG A 625 -19.74 -23.85 -40.49
C ARG A 625 -19.87 -23.67 -38.98
N CYS A 626 -19.64 -22.46 -38.46
CA CYS A 626 -19.88 -22.15 -37.05
C CYS A 626 -21.37 -22.36 -36.70
N ARG A 627 -22.27 -21.91 -37.58
CA ARG A 627 -23.72 -22.11 -37.42
C ARG A 627 -24.12 -23.58 -37.34
N GLU A 628 -23.57 -24.43 -38.21
CA GLU A 628 -23.80 -25.88 -38.18
C GLU A 628 -23.27 -26.55 -36.91
N ILE A 629 -22.07 -26.17 -36.47
CA ILE A 629 -21.46 -26.68 -35.24
C ILE A 629 -22.33 -26.32 -34.04
N VAL A 630 -22.69 -25.04 -33.90
CA VAL A 630 -23.56 -24.56 -32.80
C VAL A 630 -24.92 -25.26 -32.83
N GLY A 631 -25.54 -25.41 -34.01
CA GLY A 631 -26.81 -26.13 -34.16
C GLY A 631 -26.71 -27.60 -33.72
N SER A 632 -25.57 -28.25 -33.98
CA SER A 632 -25.29 -29.61 -33.54
C SER A 632 -25.10 -29.72 -32.03
N ILE A 633 -24.42 -28.75 -31.39
CA ILE A 633 -24.28 -28.69 -29.92
C ILE A 633 -25.64 -28.50 -29.25
N ILE A 634 -26.47 -27.58 -29.77
CA ILE A 634 -27.83 -27.35 -29.26
C ILE A 634 -28.70 -28.62 -29.39
N SER A 635 -28.61 -29.30 -30.53
CA SER A 635 -29.33 -30.55 -30.75
C SER A 635 -28.85 -31.67 -29.82
N LEU A 636 -27.54 -31.74 -29.57
CA LEU A 636 -26.95 -32.66 -28.60
C LEU A 636 -27.47 -32.38 -27.18
N GLY A 637 -27.58 -31.12 -26.79
CA GLY A 637 -28.15 -30.70 -25.51
C GLY A 637 -29.59 -31.18 -25.32
N LYS A 638 -30.43 -30.99 -26.34
CA LYS A 638 -31.82 -31.50 -26.33
C LYS A 638 -31.88 -33.02 -26.17
N ASN A 639 -30.98 -33.75 -26.80
CA ASN A 639 -30.96 -35.23 -26.75
C ASN A 639 -30.39 -35.78 -25.44
N LEU A 640 -29.40 -35.11 -24.85
CA LEU A 640 -28.73 -35.56 -23.62
C LEU A 640 -29.31 -34.93 -22.34
N GLY A 641 -30.16 -33.91 -22.45
CA GLY A 641 -30.88 -33.31 -21.32
C GLY A 641 -30.18 -32.13 -20.66
N PHE A 642 -29.13 -31.55 -21.27
CA PHE A 642 -28.47 -30.34 -20.78
C PHE A 642 -28.95 -29.09 -21.52
N ARG A 643 -28.85 -27.92 -20.87
CA ARG A 643 -29.17 -26.63 -21.46
C ARG A 643 -27.93 -25.96 -22.02
N VAL A 644 -28.09 -25.26 -23.14
CA VAL A 644 -27.00 -24.54 -23.78
C VAL A 644 -27.12 -23.05 -23.46
N VAL A 645 -26.03 -22.46 -22.97
CA VAL A 645 -25.88 -21.01 -22.76
C VAL A 645 -24.97 -20.47 -23.85
N ALA A 646 -25.46 -19.49 -24.62
CA ALA A 646 -24.64 -18.83 -25.61
C ALA A 646 -23.96 -17.61 -24.99
N GLU A 647 -22.62 -17.62 -25.00
CA GLU A 647 -21.81 -16.49 -24.55
C GLU A 647 -21.52 -15.51 -25.68
N TRP A 648 -20.97 -14.33 -25.34
CA TRP A 648 -20.57 -13.32 -26.33
C TRP A 648 -21.70 -12.85 -27.26
N VAL A 649 -22.94 -12.83 -26.75
CA VAL A 649 -24.09 -12.25 -27.46
C VAL A 649 -24.04 -10.74 -27.35
N GLU A 650 -23.49 -10.07 -28.37
CA GLU A 650 -23.24 -8.63 -28.37
C GLU A 650 -24.32 -7.80 -29.11
N ASN A 651 -25.12 -8.43 -29.98
CA ASN A 651 -26.16 -7.76 -30.74
C ASN A 651 -27.39 -8.67 -30.97
N GLU A 652 -28.51 -8.07 -31.39
CA GLU A 652 -29.75 -8.81 -31.62
C GLU A 652 -29.68 -9.79 -32.80
N GLU A 653 -28.83 -9.54 -33.80
CA GLU A 653 -28.66 -10.45 -34.94
C GLU A 653 -28.10 -11.81 -34.50
N ILE A 654 -27.05 -11.80 -33.68
CA ILE A 654 -26.47 -13.01 -33.06
C ILE A 654 -27.53 -13.73 -32.22
N ARG A 655 -28.27 -12.98 -31.37
CA ARG A 655 -29.35 -13.53 -30.53
C ARG A 655 -30.40 -14.24 -31.39
N ASN A 656 -30.87 -13.60 -32.46
CA ASN A 656 -31.94 -14.14 -33.31
C ASN A 656 -31.49 -15.43 -34.02
N VAL A 657 -30.27 -15.48 -34.55
CA VAL A 657 -29.71 -16.70 -35.15
C VAL A 657 -29.62 -17.83 -34.12
N LEU A 658 -29.16 -17.54 -32.90
CA LEU A 658 -29.09 -18.54 -31.82
C LEU A 658 -30.48 -19.03 -31.40
N LEU A 659 -31.46 -18.13 -31.34
CA LEU A 659 -32.86 -18.45 -31.02
C LEU A 659 -33.48 -19.35 -32.09
N ASP A 660 -33.22 -19.08 -33.37
CA ASP A 660 -33.68 -19.90 -34.51
C ASP A 660 -33.09 -21.32 -34.46
N LEU A 661 -31.84 -21.46 -34.00
CA LEU A 661 -31.21 -22.77 -33.74
C LEU A 661 -31.76 -23.46 -32.48
N GLY A 662 -32.56 -22.75 -31.67
CA GLY A 662 -33.21 -23.25 -30.48
C GLY A 662 -32.41 -23.11 -29.18
N CYS A 663 -31.45 -22.18 -29.12
CA CYS A 663 -30.84 -21.73 -27.88
C CYS A 663 -31.78 -20.76 -27.14
N THR A 664 -31.90 -20.90 -25.82
CA THR A 664 -32.85 -20.11 -25.01
C THR A 664 -32.19 -19.41 -23.83
N MET A 665 -30.86 -19.41 -23.74
CA MET A 665 -30.12 -18.77 -22.66
C MET A 665 -28.95 -17.99 -23.26
N PHE A 666 -28.85 -16.70 -22.94
CA PHE A 666 -27.91 -15.78 -23.56
C PHE A 666 -27.13 -15.00 -22.51
N GLN A 667 -25.84 -14.80 -22.76
CA GLN A 667 -24.94 -13.98 -21.97
C GLN A 667 -24.07 -13.13 -22.90
N GLY A 668 -23.93 -11.83 -22.61
CA GLY A 668 -23.10 -10.94 -23.42
C GLY A 668 -23.45 -9.46 -23.25
N TYR A 669 -22.70 -8.60 -23.96
CA TYR A 669 -22.80 -7.15 -23.82
C TYR A 669 -24.09 -6.56 -24.42
N LEU A 670 -24.86 -7.35 -25.17
CA LEU A 670 -26.23 -6.97 -25.54
C LEU A 670 -27.07 -6.63 -24.30
N TYR A 671 -26.83 -7.33 -23.19
CA TYR A 671 -27.58 -7.14 -21.94
C TYR A 671 -26.82 -6.28 -20.94
N SER A 672 -25.65 -6.75 -20.50
CA SER A 672 -24.80 -6.02 -19.54
C SER A 672 -23.39 -6.63 -19.49
N PRO A 673 -22.35 -5.81 -19.22
CA PRO A 673 -21.08 -6.31 -18.70
C PRO A 673 -21.27 -6.89 -17.28
N ALA A 674 -20.20 -7.45 -16.71
CA ALA A 674 -20.19 -7.88 -15.31
C ALA A 674 -20.26 -6.66 -14.38
N VAL A 675 -21.20 -6.67 -13.44
CA VAL A 675 -21.48 -5.54 -12.53
C VAL A 675 -21.54 -5.99 -11.06
N PRO A 676 -21.36 -5.08 -10.08
CA PRO A 676 -21.56 -5.41 -8.66
C PRO A 676 -22.98 -5.92 -8.36
N ILE A 677 -23.16 -6.66 -7.26
CA ILE A 677 -24.44 -7.28 -6.90
C ILE A 677 -25.60 -6.28 -6.79
N GLU A 678 -25.35 -5.08 -6.28
CA GLU A 678 -26.34 -4.00 -6.18
C GLU A 678 -26.87 -3.58 -7.55
N GLU A 679 -25.97 -3.46 -8.53
CA GLU A 679 -26.31 -3.11 -9.90
C GLU A 679 -27.03 -4.26 -10.60
N LEU A 680 -26.61 -5.51 -10.38
CA LEU A 680 -27.31 -6.70 -10.90
C LEU A 680 -28.75 -6.77 -10.39
N VAL A 681 -28.97 -6.57 -9.09
CA VAL A 681 -30.32 -6.59 -8.49
C VAL A 681 -31.22 -5.53 -9.14
N ASN A 682 -30.70 -4.32 -9.34
CA ASN A 682 -31.43 -3.25 -10.01
C ASN A 682 -31.71 -3.57 -11.49
N PHE A 683 -30.74 -4.18 -12.17
CA PHE A 683 -30.89 -4.65 -13.55
C PHE A 683 -32.00 -5.69 -13.66
N CYS A 684 -32.03 -6.72 -12.80
CA CYS A 684 -33.07 -7.74 -12.79
C CYS A 684 -34.48 -7.14 -12.66
N ILE A 685 -34.67 -6.16 -11.77
CA ILE A 685 -35.98 -5.53 -11.53
C ILE A 685 -36.41 -4.65 -12.71
N SER A 686 -35.50 -3.84 -13.25
CA SER A 686 -35.81 -2.85 -14.28
C SER A 686 -35.95 -3.45 -15.68
N TYR A 687 -35.09 -4.40 -16.03
CA TYR A 687 -35.07 -5.05 -17.34
C TYR A 687 -36.36 -5.83 -17.59
N GLN A 688 -36.82 -6.59 -16.59
CA GLN A 688 -38.04 -7.39 -16.70
C GLN A 688 -39.30 -6.51 -16.90
N GLN A 689 -39.33 -5.30 -16.34
CA GLN A 689 -40.43 -4.35 -16.54
C GLN A 689 -40.42 -3.71 -17.93
N THR A 690 -39.23 -3.49 -18.50
CA THR A 690 -39.06 -2.84 -19.81
C THR A 690 -39.39 -3.81 -20.93
N TRP A 691 -38.86 -5.03 -20.84
CA TRP A 691 -39.12 -6.09 -21.81
C TRP A 691 -40.62 -6.43 -21.93
N MET A 692 -41.32 -6.51 -20.81
CA MET A 692 -42.79 -6.72 -20.78
C MET A 692 -43.60 -5.59 -21.42
N LYS A 693 -43.07 -4.37 -21.52
CA LYS A 693 -43.73 -3.23 -22.19
C LYS A 693 -43.48 -3.25 -23.70
N GLU A 694 -42.28 -3.63 -24.12
CA GLU A 694 -41.90 -3.75 -25.53
C GLU A 694 -42.63 -4.92 -26.21
N GLU A 695 -42.69 -6.09 -25.56
CA GLU A 695 -43.34 -7.28 -26.13
C GLU A 695 -44.87 -7.13 -26.21
N LYS A 696 -45.48 -6.35 -25.31
CA LYS A 696 -46.92 -6.01 -25.35
C LYS A 696 -47.27 -4.86 -26.29
N GLY A 697 -46.30 -4.28 -27.01
CA GLY A 697 -46.53 -3.18 -27.94
C GLY A 697 -47.06 -1.90 -27.28
N VAL A 698 -46.75 -1.66 -26.00
CA VAL A 698 -47.24 -0.51 -25.22
C VAL A 698 -46.32 0.71 -25.35
N ILE A 699 -45.20 0.59 -26.06
CA ILE A 699 -44.37 1.73 -26.44
C ILE A 699 -44.43 1.87 -27.96
N LYS A 700 -45.35 2.73 -28.41
CA LYS A 700 -45.31 3.41 -29.70
C LYS A 700 -45.39 4.91 -29.45
#